data_AF-A0AAD7HKA7-F1
#
_entry.id   AF-A0AAD7HKA7-F1
#
_cell.length_a   1.000
_cell.length_b   1.000
_cell.length_c   1.000
_cell.angle_alpha   90.00
_cell.angle_beta   90.00
_cell.angle_gamma   90.00
#
_symmetry.space_group_name_H-M   'P 1'
#
loop_
_entity.id
_entity.type
_entity.pdbx_description
1 polymer ?
#
loop_
_entity_poly.entity_id
_entity_poly.type
_entity_poly.pdbx_seq_one_letter_code
_entity_poly.pdbx_strand_id
1 'polypeptide(L)'
;MPSPDDQINNPAPNVPPPTREVRKAAEDRFHHKPIIEKYPSPLAGKPISRPTSQSSEEVYQSFLDGSAATNPYAPFISKMDWEVAKWAKLRGAGSTAFSDLLNIEGVQDSLNLSYGNSVQLNKIIDEKLPGRPKFTRSQVVVNGEVYHLYSRDILECVRALWGDTDFAPYLFVAPERHYIDKDKTICMYHNMHTGKWWWSTQAAVEKDYPGATIVPIIISSDKTQLTVFGNKTAYPVYMTLGNIPKKIRRKPSRRGYVLLAYLPTSKMKNIKNKAARRRVLANVFHACMKDLLAPLKSAGVTGIALTSGDGVTRRGHPIYATFVGDYPEQCLITCVKTGDCPTCEVPRDELGEETTFPLRDLENILAALDTFDEGPTIYARACKEAGIKPIFQPFWEGLPYTNIFRTLAEIDARCRRLPPNHNIRLFMNGISDLNRVTGKEHDQISRFLLGIIIDIPLPRGLSTARLVGAVRGVLDFPNLAQYPMHTSETIAHMANGLSRFHENKSIFVDLGVRESFNLPKLHNASHYPMYTKLFGTLDNCHIEYTERLHIDLAKDAYRSTNFKDEFPQMTLWLERKEKIFRHAKYIQWWLDGSPPPPTAEPLPPGITYERRLKMTKHPTHKAFRDALTRYLVQFAFPTLSRAEIEARSSTLSLPFNRIPVFHRVKYITEDPYTARGPEDSVVDSIHVQPRKLLRNGKELDGRFDTALVNDGTGQLTGVHGYRVAQVRVVFSLKAHHLKGLLPPGVVPPEHLAYVEWFSPFTPRPEPHHLMYKLKRSMKDGKRIATIVPLANLRRSVHLLPKFGPVAPPHWTSSNVLDECSTFFVNCFSDRHIYATLF
;
A
#
# COMPACT_ATOMS: atom_id res chain seq x y z
N MET A 1 -36.05 13.99 3.42
CA MET A 1 -34.95 14.91 3.83
C MET A 1 -33.89 14.85 2.76
N PRO A 2 -33.20 15.94 2.42
CA PRO A 2 -32.11 15.91 1.46
C PRO A 2 -31.09 14.82 1.84
N SER A 3 -30.57 14.11 0.85
CA SER A 3 -29.55 13.07 1.01
C SER A 3 -28.32 13.68 1.73
N PRO A 4 -27.50 12.91 2.47
CA PRO A 4 -26.18 13.35 2.91
C PRO A 4 -25.30 13.96 1.78
N ASP A 5 -25.65 13.72 0.52
CA ASP A 5 -24.99 14.24 -0.68
C ASP A 5 -25.26 15.74 -0.96
N ASP A 6 -26.34 16.32 -0.44
CA ASP A 6 -26.78 17.68 -0.81
C ASP A 6 -25.92 18.83 -0.24
N GLN A 7 -24.96 18.54 0.64
CA GLN A 7 -24.02 19.54 1.19
C GLN A 7 -22.64 19.56 0.50
N ILE A 8 -22.46 18.86 -0.63
CA ILE A 8 -21.12 18.55 -1.18
C ILE A 8 -20.77 19.37 -2.44
N ASN A 9 -21.71 20.12 -3.02
CA ASN A 9 -21.59 20.73 -4.36
C ASN A 9 -20.79 22.06 -4.46
N ASN A 10 -20.00 22.48 -3.46
CA ASN A 10 -19.19 23.68 -3.62
C ASN A 10 -17.83 23.36 -4.28
N PRO A 11 -17.57 23.85 -5.51
CA PRO A 11 -16.27 23.66 -6.15
C PRO A 11 -15.17 24.27 -5.29
N ALA A 12 -14.02 23.61 -5.23
CA ALA A 12 -12.84 24.22 -4.63
C ALA A 12 -12.51 25.50 -5.41
N PRO A 13 -12.22 26.63 -4.75
CA PRO A 13 -11.81 27.84 -5.46
C PRO A 13 -10.60 27.52 -6.34
N ASN A 14 -10.54 28.19 -7.49
CA ASN A 14 -9.44 28.07 -8.45
C ASN A 14 -8.19 28.70 -7.81
N VAL A 15 -7.48 27.93 -6.98
CA VAL A 15 -6.32 28.38 -6.23
C VAL A 15 -5.08 28.12 -7.08
N PRO A 16 -4.28 29.15 -7.40
CA PRO A 16 -3.04 28.96 -8.17
C PRO A 16 -2.15 27.89 -7.53
N PRO A 17 -1.32 27.17 -8.31
CA PRO A 17 -0.50 26.09 -7.79
C PRO A 17 0.33 26.62 -6.60
N PRO A 18 0.15 26.04 -5.40
CA PRO A 18 0.70 26.60 -4.18
C PRO A 18 2.21 26.59 -4.25
N THR A 19 2.84 27.65 -3.75
CA THR A 19 4.30 27.70 -3.67
C THR A 19 4.79 26.58 -2.77
N ARG A 20 6.03 26.16 -2.99
CA ARG A 20 6.65 25.11 -2.20
C ARG A 20 6.66 25.43 -0.70
N GLU A 21 6.77 26.70 -0.32
CA GLU A 21 6.70 27.10 1.09
C GLU A 21 5.34 26.77 1.72
N VAL A 22 4.24 26.96 0.98
CA VAL A 22 2.87 26.63 1.43
C VAL A 22 2.70 25.14 1.63
N ARG A 23 3.24 24.34 0.70
CA ARG A 23 3.19 22.88 0.81
C ARG A 23 4.06 22.33 1.94
N LYS A 24 5.29 22.84 2.08
CA LYS A 24 6.17 22.49 3.19
C LYS A 24 5.48 22.73 4.54
N ALA A 25 4.86 23.90 4.70
CA ALA A 25 4.10 24.25 5.90
C ALA A 25 2.92 23.30 6.14
N ALA A 26 2.20 22.88 5.09
CA ALA A 26 1.11 21.91 5.17
C ALA A 26 1.58 20.51 5.60
N GLU A 27 2.77 20.07 5.17
CA GLU A 27 3.32 18.75 5.50
C GLU A 27 4.02 18.72 6.88
N ASP A 28 4.72 19.80 7.28
CA ASP A 28 5.35 19.94 8.61
C ASP A 28 4.32 19.80 9.75
N ARG A 29 3.09 20.21 9.47
CA ARG A 29 1.93 20.12 10.38
C ARG A 29 1.58 18.69 10.77
N PHE A 30 1.87 17.68 9.94
CA PHE A 30 1.62 16.26 10.25
C PHE A 30 2.45 15.70 11.41
N HIS A 31 3.43 16.46 11.91
CA HIS A 31 4.26 16.07 13.05
C HIS A 31 3.72 16.54 14.40
N HIS A 32 2.63 17.32 14.39
CA HIS A 32 1.98 17.80 15.61
C HIS A 32 0.86 16.84 16.04
N LYS A 33 0.66 16.70 17.35
CA LYS A 33 -0.48 15.92 17.88
C LYS A 33 -1.77 16.64 17.47
N PRO A 34 -2.74 15.94 16.83
CA PRO A 34 -3.97 16.57 16.41
C PRO A 34 -4.81 17.00 17.61
N ILE A 35 -5.55 18.08 17.45
CA ILE A 35 -6.63 18.49 18.32
C ILE A 35 -7.86 17.67 17.93
N ILE A 36 -8.34 16.89 18.88
CA ILE A 36 -9.46 15.96 18.66
C ILE A 36 -10.73 16.60 19.20
N GLU A 37 -11.67 16.86 18.30
CA GLU A 37 -13.05 17.16 18.64
C GLU A 37 -13.86 15.87 18.61
N LYS A 38 -14.34 15.47 19.79
CA LYS A 38 -15.24 14.32 19.94
C LYS A 38 -16.62 14.68 19.42
N TYR A 39 -17.37 13.65 19.03
CA TYR A 39 -18.77 13.82 18.66
C TYR A 39 -19.58 14.48 19.80
N PRO A 40 -20.45 15.47 19.53
CA PRO A 40 -21.09 16.28 20.59
C PRO A 40 -22.00 15.50 21.54
N SER A 41 -22.66 14.44 21.05
CA SER A 41 -23.50 13.59 21.92
C SER A 41 -22.61 12.69 22.78
N PRO A 42 -22.68 12.78 24.12
CA PRO A 42 -21.96 11.87 25.01
C PRO A 42 -22.60 10.47 25.05
N LEU A 43 -23.74 10.28 24.40
CA LEU A 43 -24.40 8.98 24.28
C LEU A 43 -23.83 8.17 23.11
N ALA A 44 -23.35 8.80 22.03
CA ALA A 44 -22.83 8.08 20.87
C ALA A 44 -21.72 7.09 21.27
N GLY A 45 -21.85 5.83 20.87
CA GLY A 45 -20.89 4.79 21.24
C GLY A 45 -21.00 4.25 22.68
N LYS A 46 -21.98 4.71 23.47
CA LYS A 46 -22.12 4.32 24.88
C LYS A 46 -22.56 2.85 25.03
N PRO A 47 -22.04 2.11 26.02
CA PRO A 47 -22.48 0.76 26.31
C PRO A 47 -23.97 0.70 26.69
N ILE A 48 -24.67 -0.34 26.22
CA ILE A 48 -26.11 -0.56 26.50
C ILE A 48 -26.35 -1.46 27.70
N SER A 49 -25.32 -2.16 28.18
CA SER A 49 -25.37 -2.96 29.41
C SER A 49 -24.06 -2.77 30.19
N ARG A 50 -24.06 -3.17 31.49
CA ARG A 50 -22.80 -3.39 32.21
C ARG A 50 -21.97 -4.41 31.42
N PRO A 51 -20.63 -4.29 31.39
CA PRO A 51 -19.78 -5.30 30.77
C PRO A 51 -20.20 -6.69 31.25
N THR A 52 -20.34 -7.66 30.35
CA THR A 52 -20.42 -9.05 30.82
C THR A 52 -19.17 -9.32 31.64
N SER A 53 -19.29 -10.05 32.75
CA SER A 53 -18.11 -10.47 33.52
C SER A 53 -17.17 -11.39 32.74
N GLN A 54 -17.55 -11.78 31.52
CA GLN A 54 -16.83 -12.66 30.62
C GLN A 54 -16.42 -11.94 29.32
N SER A 55 -15.13 -12.02 29.01
CA SER A 55 -14.45 -11.66 27.77
C SER A 55 -14.74 -12.67 26.64
N SER A 56 -14.38 -12.34 25.40
CA SER A 56 -14.56 -13.29 24.28
C SER A 56 -13.73 -14.58 24.44
N GLU A 57 -12.63 -14.56 25.19
CA GLU A 57 -11.83 -15.77 25.44
C GLU A 57 -12.48 -16.66 26.51
N GLU A 58 -13.09 -16.09 27.54
CA GLU A 58 -13.88 -16.84 28.54
C GLU A 58 -15.15 -17.45 27.93
N VAL A 59 -15.80 -16.71 27.01
CA VAL A 59 -16.90 -17.26 26.21
C VAL A 59 -16.39 -18.40 25.33
N TYR A 60 -15.23 -18.26 24.68
CA TYR A 60 -14.63 -19.35 23.90
C TYR A 60 -14.33 -20.58 24.76
N GLN A 61 -13.77 -20.38 25.96
CA GLN A 61 -13.49 -21.44 26.92
C GLN A 61 -14.75 -22.21 27.31
N SER A 62 -15.89 -21.52 27.48
CA SER A 62 -17.17 -22.16 27.83
C SER A 62 -17.70 -23.15 26.79
N PHE A 63 -17.25 -23.05 25.53
CA PHE A 63 -17.59 -23.98 24.45
C PHE A 63 -16.66 -25.20 24.40
N LEU A 64 -15.53 -25.16 25.08
CA LEU A 64 -14.62 -26.29 25.18
C LEU A 64 -15.12 -27.26 26.26
N ASP A 65 -14.69 -28.52 26.19
CA ASP A 65 -15.04 -29.51 27.20
C ASP A 65 -14.53 -29.12 28.60
N GLY A 66 -15.08 -29.75 29.64
CA GLY A 66 -14.72 -29.45 31.04
C GLY A 66 -13.24 -29.69 31.39
N SER A 67 -12.46 -30.31 30.51
CA SER A 67 -11.01 -30.48 30.68
C SER A 67 -10.23 -29.19 30.38
N ALA A 68 -10.83 -28.21 29.70
CA ALA A 68 -10.21 -26.91 29.39
C ALA A 68 -9.83 -26.08 30.63
N ALA A 69 -10.35 -26.42 31.82
CA ALA A 69 -9.95 -25.81 33.08
C ALA A 69 -8.53 -26.23 33.53
N THR A 70 -8.08 -27.42 33.15
CA THR A 70 -6.78 -27.99 33.55
C THR A 70 -5.83 -28.23 32.37
N ASN A 71 -6.36 -28.30 31.15
CA ASN A 71 -5.62 -28.51 29.92
C ASN A 71 -5.86 -27.35 28.92
N PRO A 72 -4.87 -26.45 28.70
CA PRO A 72 -5.04 -25.35 27.73
C PRO A 72 -5.25 -25.82 26.30
N TYR A 73 -4.79 -27.03 25.96
CA TYR A 73 -4.85 -27.58 24.61
C TYR A 73 -6.17 -28.29 24.29
N ALA A 74 -7.09 -28.40 25.26
CA ALA A 74 -8.38 -29.05 25.07
C ALA A 74 -9.11 -28.47 23.83
N PRO A 75 -9.65 -29.31 22.93
CA PRO A 75 -9.96 -30.73 23.09
C PRO A 75 -8.80 -31.70 22.77
N PHE A 76 -7.61 -31.18 22.44
CA PHE A 76 -6.40 -31.99 22.25
C PHE A 76 -5.82 -32.37 23.60
N ILE A 77 -5.32 -33.60 23.73
CA ILE A 77 -4.96 -34.17 25.04
C ILE A 77 -3.59 -33.67 25.54
N SER A 78 -2.78 -33.05 24.68
CA SER A 78 -1.45 -32.54 25.03
C SER A 78 -0.97 -31.44 24.10
N LYS A 79 0.13 -30.76 24.49
CA LYS A 79 0.84 -29.81 23.62
C LYS A 79 1.29 -30.45 22.30
N MET A 80 1.78 -31.70 22.36
CA MET A 80 2.25 -32.42 21.18
C MET A 80 1.08 -32.70 20.23
N ASP A 81 -0.04 -33.21 20.78
CA ASP A 81 -1.27 -33.50 20.06
C ASP A 81 -1.80 -32.27 19.30
N TRP A 82 -1.79 -31.11 19.98
CA TRP A 82 -2.14 -29.82 19.40
C TRP A 82 -1.16 -29.33 18.31
N GLU A 83 0.16 -29.32 18.58
CA GLU A 83 1.13 -28.76 17.63
C GLU A 83 1.20 -29.59 16.34
N VAL A 84 1.01 -30.92 16.42
CA VAL A 84 0.88 -31.78 15.23
C VAL A 84 -0.40 -31.46 14.46
N ALA A 85 -1.55 -31.29 15.15
CA ALA A 85 -2.82 -30.95 14.52
C ALA A 85 -2.75 -29.60 13.79
N LYS A 86 -2.19 -28.60 14.47
CA LYS A 86 -1.96 -27.25 13.93
C LYS A 86 -1.01 -27.30 12.74
N TRP A 87 0.11 -28.01 12.83
CA TRP A 87 1.02 -28.19 11.71
C TRP A 87 0.31 -28.84 10.52
N ALA A 88 -0.41 -29.94 10.74
CA ALA A 88 -1.11 -30.68 9.71
C ALA A 88 -2.11 -29.80 8.93
N LYS A 89 -2.84 -28.92 9.60
CA LYS A 89 -3.83 -28.04 8.96
C LYS A 89 -3.26 -26.74 8.39
N LEU A 90 -2.15 -26.24 8.92
CA LEU A 90 -1.57 -24.96 8.48
C LEU A 90 -0.46 -25.10 7.44
N ARG A 91 0.30 -26.20 7.50
CA ARG A 91 1.55 -26.41 6.75
C ARG A 91 1.74 -27.86 6.24
N GLY A 92 0.91 -28.80 6.69
CA GLY A 92 1.08 -30.22 6.45
C GLY A 92 0.79 -30.68 5.01
N ALA A 93 1.11 -31.94 4.75
CA ALA A 93 0.79 -32.62 3.50
C ALA A 93 -0.74 -32.79 3.31
N GLY A 94 -1.18 -33.16 2.11
CA GLY A 94 -2.59 -33.44 1.83
C GLY A 94 -3.17 -34.50 2.79
N SER A 95 -4.49 -34.51 2.98
CA SER A 95 -5.13 -35.38 3.98
C SER A 95 -4.76 -36.86 3.86
N THR A 96 -4.53 -37.35 2.64
CA THR A 96 -4.02 -38.71 2.38
C THR A 96 -2.63 -38.89 2.95
N ALA A 97 -1.66 -38.08 2.52
CA ALA A 97 -0.27 -38.16 2.99
C ALA A 97 -0.14 -38.00 4.51
N PHE A 98 -0.96 -37.17 5.14
CA PHE A 98 -0.98 -37.08 6.61
C PHE A 98 -1.55 -38.34 7.27
N SER A 99 -2.58 -38.95 6.67
CA SER A 99 -3.13 -40.21 7.20
C SER A 99 -2.14 -41.36 7.00
N ASP A 100 -1.43 -41.40 5.87
CA ASP A 100 -0.39 -42.39 5.60
C ASP A 100 0.75 -42.29 6.62
N LEU A 101 1.16 -41.07 6.99
CA LEU A 101 2.15 -40.84 8.05
C LEU A 101 1.69 -41.40 9.40
N LEU A 102 0.42 -41.18 9.77
CA LEU A 102 -0.12 -41.67 11.05
C LEU A 102 -0.36 -43.18 11.07
N ASN A 103 -0.52 -43.80 9.90
CA ASN A 103 -0.64 -45.25 9.75
C ASN A 103 0.71 -45.99 9.85
N ILE A 104 1.84 -45.28 9.88
CA ILE A 104 3.14 -45.91 10.16
C ILE A 104 3.12 -46.45 11.60
N GLU A 105 3.41 -47.73 11.75
CA GLU A 105 3.37 -48.44 13.02
C GLU A 105 4.14 -47.68 14.12
N GLY A 106 3.48 -47.46 15.26
CA GLY A 106 4.05 -46.77 16.41
C GLY A 106 4.09 -45.24 16.33
N VAL A 107 3.83 -44.59 15.19
CA VAL A 107 3.90 -43.12 15.08
C VAL A 107 2.83 -42.42 15.92
N GLN A 108 1.56 -42.86 15.82
CA GLN A 108 0.47 -42.27 16.58
C GLN A 108 0.71 -42.39 18.09
N ASP A 109 1.11 -43.58 18.54
CA ASP A 109 1.35 -43.88 19.96
C ASP A 109 2.57 -43.13 20.49
N SER A 110 3.67 -43.09 19.72
CA SER A 110 4.90 -42.39 20.10
C SER A 110 4.69 -40.88 20.26
N LEU A 111 3.78 -40.30 19.47
CA LEU A 111 3.41 -38.88 19.57
C LEU A 111 2.24 -38.63 20.52
N ASN A 112 1.61 -39.70 21.04
CA ASN A 112 0.43 -39.68 21.90
C ASN A 112 -0.69 -38.79 21.34
N LEU A 113 -1.11 -39.07 20.10
CA LEU A 113 -2.12 -38.26 19.38
C LEU A 113 -3.54 -38.77 19.64
N SER A 114 -4.49 -37.84 19.80
CA SER A 114 -5.92 -38.15 20.01
C SER A 114 -6.67 -38.55 18.74
N TYR A 115 -5.96 -38.63 17.60
CA TYR A 115 -6.47 -38.98 16.29
C TYR A 115 -5.43 -39.83 15.53
N GLY A 116 -5.92 -40.84 14.80
CA GLY A 116 -5.09 -41.72 13.97
C GLY A 116 -5.11 -41.39 12.48
N ASN A 117 -5.94 -40.46 12.03
CA ASN A 117 -5.98 -40.04 10.62
C ASN A 117 -6.60 -38.65 10.44
N SER A 118 -6.54 -38.13 9.21
CA SER A 118 -7.10 -36.81 8.88
C SER A 118 -8.61 -36.70 9.15
N VAL A 119 -9.38 -37.79 9.03
CA VAL A 119 -10.84 -37.78 9.21
C VAL A 119 -11.17 -37.58 10.69
N GLN A 120 -10.52 -38.33 11.58
CA GLN A 120 -10.67 -38.18 13.02
C GLN A 120 -10.22 -36.79 13.50
N LEU A 121 -9.07 -36.29 13.00
CA LEU A 121 -8.62 -34.93 13.29
C LEU A 121 -9.65 -33.87 12.82
N ASN A 122 -10.19 -34.03 11.61
CA ASN A 122 -11.22 -33.14 11.10
C ASN A 122 -12.48 -33.17 11.98
N LYS A 123 -12.89 -34.35 12.46
CA LYS A 123 -14.04 -34.49 13.36
C LYS A 123 -13.86 -33.71 14.66
N ILE A 124 -12.68 -33.80 15.28
CA ILE A 124 -12.33 -32.99 16.47
C ILE A 124 -12.48 -31.50 16.17
N ILE A 125 -11.92 -31.02 15.06
CA ILE A 125 -12.00 -29.61 14.68
C ILE A 125 -13.44 -29.18 14.39
N ASP A 126 -14.20 -30.01 13.67
CA ASP A 126 -15.54 -29.68 13.21
C ASP A 126 -16.55 -29.65 14.35
N GLU A 127 -16.44 -30.58 15.30
CA GLU A 127 -17.41 -30.79 16.38
C GLU A 127 -17.01 -30.11 17.70
N LYS A 128 -15.72 -30.05 18.02
CA LYS A 128 -15.26 -29.62 19.36
C LYS A 128 -14.61 -28.23 19.40
N LEU A 129 -14.32 -27.61 18.26
CA LEU A 129 -13.78 -26.25 18.21
C LEU A 129 -14.84 -25.22 17.74
N PRO A 130 -15.05 -24.11 18.47
CA PRO A 130 -15.82 -22.98 17.98
C PRO A 130 -15.11 -22.34 16.78
N GLY A 131 -15.87 -21.78 15.85
CA GLY A 131 -15.34 -21.19 14.62
C GLY A 131 -15.99 -19.88 14.25
N ARG A 132 -15.46 -19.28 13.18
CA ARG A 132 -16.13 -18.20 12.47
C ARG A 132 -17.46 -18.70 11.86
N PRO A 133 -18.34 -17.77 11.41
CA PRO A 133 -19.60 -18.11 10.77
C PRO A 133 -19.42 -19.12 9.65
N LYS A 134 -20.28 -20.15 9.60
CA LYS A 134 -20.19 -21.22 8.61
C LYS A 134 -20.69 -20.74 7.24
N PHE A 135 -20.14 -21.30 6.18
CA PHE A 135 -20.68 -21.15 4.84
C PHE A 135 -21.96 -21.97 4.69
N THR A 136 -22.94 -21.36 4.05
CA THR A 136 -24.18 -22.00 3.61
C THR A 136 -24.24 -21.95 2.09
N ARG A 137 -24.90 -22.94 1.49
CA ARG A 137 -25.17 -22.98 0.06
C ARG A 137 -26.62 -22.58 -0.16
N SER A 138 -26.84 -21.48 -0.88
CA SER A 138 -28.17 -21.04 -1.32
C SER A 138 -28.30 -21.14 -2.84
N GLN A 139 -29.54 -21.13 -3.31
CA GLN A 139 -29.88 -21.12 -4.73
C GLN A 139 -30.41 -19.74 -5.10
N VAL A 140 -29.83 -19.14 -6.13
CA VAL A 140 -30.28 -17.88 -6.71
C VAL A 140 -30.80 -18.17 -8.11
N VAL A 141 -32.06 -17.83 -8.39
CA VAL A 141 -32.69 -18.06 -9.69
C VAL A 141 -32.70 -16.77 -10.50
N VAL A 142 -32.08 -16.79 -11.67
CA VAL A 142 -32.08 -15.66 -12.61
C VAL A 142 -32.42 -16.19 -13.99
N ASN A 143 -33.44 -15.61 -14.62
CA ASN A 143 -33.95 -16.02 -15.93
C ASN A 143 -34.25 -17.53 -16.03
N GLY A 144 -34.80 -18.11 -14.96
CA GLY A 144 -35.16 -19.54 -14.90
C GLY A 144 -33.97 -20.50 -14.70
N GLU A 145 -32.74 -20.00 -14.62
CA GLU A 145 -31.57 -20.81 -14.31
C GLU A 145 -31.18 -20.71 -12.82
N VAL A 146 -30.80 -21.85 -12.24
CA VAL A 146 -30.37 -21.95 -10.84
C VAL A 146 -28.86 -21.76 -10.73
N TYR A 147 -28.45 -20.84 -9.86
CA TYR A 147 -27.06 -20.57 -9.53
C TYR A 147 -26.80 -20.86 -8.06
N HIS A 148 -25.64 -21.43 -7.74
CA HIS A 148 -25.27 -21.73 -6.35
C HIS A 148 -24.38 -20.63 -5.77
N LEU A 149 -24.87 -19.98 -4.72
CA LEU A 149 -24.13 -19.03 -3.91
C LEU A 149 -23.64 -19.73 -2.65
N TYR A 150 -22.34 -19.62 -2.36
CA TYR A 150 -21.76 -20.06 -1.09
C TYR A 150 -21.46 -18.83 -0.25
N SER A 151 -22.18 -18.62 0.85
CA SER A 151 -22.13 -17.38 1.63
C SER A 151 -22.21 -17.61 3.13
N ARG A 152 -21.66 -16.67 3.89
CA ARG A 152 -21.84 -16.58 5.35
C ARG A 152 -22.91 -15.54 5.68
N ASP A 153 -23.53 -15.69 6.85
CA ASP A 153 -24.37 -14.61 7.40
C ASP A 153 -23.52 -13.39 7.70
N ILE A 154 -23.91 -12.25 7.13
CA ILE A 154 -23.13 -11.02 7.23
C ILE A 154 -23.13 -10.44 8.65
N LEU A 155 -24.21 -10.59 9.41
CA LEU A 155 -24.30 -10.08 10.79
C LEU A 155 -23.46 -10.95 11.74
N GLU A 156 -23.43 -12.26 11.53
CA GLU A 156 -22.49 -13.13 12.24
C GLU A 156 -21.04 -12.78 11.91
N CYS A 157 -20.74 -12.41 10.65
CA CYS A 157 -19.41 -11.92 10.27
C CYS A 157 -19.06 -10.59 10.95
N VAL A 158 -20.02 -9.67 11.08
CA VAL A 158 -19.86 -8.43 11.87
C VAL A 158 -19.53 -8.77 13.32
N ARG A 159 -20.31 -9.66 13.96
CA ARG A 159 -20.07 -10.08 15.36
C ARG A 159 -18.69 -10.73 15.53
N ALA A 160 -18.27 -11.57 14.60
CA ALA A 160 -16.97 -12.24 14.65
C ALA A 160 -15.78 -11.27 14.55
N LEU A 161 -15.88 -10.22 13.71
CA LEU A 161 -14.85 -9.18 13.65
C LEU A 161 -14.91 -8.24 14.87
N TRP A 162 -16.11 -7.86 15.30
CA TRP A 162 -16.30 -6.95 16.43
C TRP A 162 -15.85 -7.56 17.76
N GLY A 163 -16.14 -8.84 17.98
CA GLY A 163 -15.82 -9.58 19.20
C GLY A 163 -14.37 -10.06 19.28
N ASP A 164 -13.53 -9.81 18.27
CA ASP A 164 -12.13 -10.25 18.28
C ASP A 164 -11.32 -9.44 19.31
N THR A 165 -10.76 -10.14 20.31
CA THR A 165 -9.93 -9.55 21.37
C THR A 165 -8.71 -8.79 20.84
N ASP A 166 -8.23 -9.10 19.63
CA ASP A 166 -7.09 -8.39 19.03
C ASP A 166 -7.46 -7.01 18.48
N PHE A 167 -8.75 -6.79 18.22
CA PHE A 167 -9.25 -5.54 17.65
C PHE A 167 -9.93 -4.66 18.68
N ALA A 168 -10.52 -5.25 19.72
CA ALA A 168 -11.25 -4.52 20.78
C ALA A 168 -10.55 -3.24 21.28
N PRO A 169 -9.22 -3.23 21.53
CA PRO A 169 -8.53 -2.02 22.02
C PRO A 169 -8.45 -0.88 20.99
N TYR A 170 -8.65 -1.20 19.71
CA TYR A 170 -8.42 -0.32 18.58
C TYR A 170 -9.71 0.10 17.88
N LEU A 171 -10.87 -0.43 18.28
CA LEU A 171 -12.15 -0.14 17.64
C LEU A 171 -12.54 1.32 17.86
N PHE A 172 -12.76 2.05 16.77
CA PHE A 172 -13.41 3.36 16.83
C PHE A 172 -14.93 3.17 16.99
N VAL A 173 -15.49 3.69 18.07
CA VAL A 173 -16.92 3.54 18.42
C VAL A 173 -17.76 4.80 18.17
N ALA A 174 -17.12 5.93 17.88
CA ALA A 174 -17.77 7.18 17.53
C ALA A 174 -16.90 7.96 16.52
N PRO A 175 -17.50 8.80 15.67
CA PRO A 175 -16.75 9.66 14.77
C PRO A 175 -16.03 10.78 15.54
N GLU A 176 -14.97 11.31 14.94
CA GLU A 176 -14.19 12.42 15.49
C GLU A 176 -13.83 13.40 14.38
N ARG A 177 -13.59 14.66 14.75
CA ARG A 177 -12.97 15.64 13.87
C ARG A 177 -11.59 15.95 14.39
N HIS A 178 -10.60 15.79 13.53
CA HIS A 178 -9.21 16.03 13.88
C HIS A 178 -8.75 17.32 13.21
N TYR A 179 -8.07 18.16 13.97
CA TYR A 179 -7.56 19.46 13.52
C TYR A 179 -6.08 19.57 13.83
N ILE A 180 -5.34 20.29 12.99
CA ILE A 180 -3.92 20.53 13.25
C ILE A 180 -3.67 21.88 13.96
N ASP A 181 -4.63 22.80 13.87
CA ASP A 181 -4.57 24.13 14.46
C ASP A 181 -5.56 24.29 15.62
N LYS A 182 -5.21 25.14 16.60
CA LYS A 182 -6.03 25.45 17.78
C LYS A 182 -7.39 26.04 17.42
N ASP A 183 -7.45 26.78 16.33
CA ASP A 183 -8.65 27.46 15.84
C ASP A 183 -9.58 26.54 15.03
N LYS A 184 -9.19 25.27 14.84
CA LYS A 184 -9.97 24.22 14.17
C LYS A 184 -10.36 24.56 12.73
N THR A 185 -9.47 25.21 11.99
CA THR A 185 -9.69 25.61 10.60
C THR A 185 -9.18 24.56 9.60
N ILE A 186 -8.18 23.76 9.99
CA ILE A 186 -7.52 22.78 9.11
C ILE A 186 -7.87 21.36 9.56
N CYS A 187 -8.90 20.80 8.91
CA CYS A 187 -9.32 19.42 9.12
C CYS A 187 -8.27 18.41 8.63
N MET A 188 -8.14 17.32 9.38
CA MET A 188 -7.28 16.18 9.10
C MET A 188 -8.11 14.90 8.88
N TYR A 189 -7.83 14.19 7.79
CA TYR A 189 -8.51 12.97 7.36
C TYR A 189 -7.53 11.80 7.27
N HIS A 190 -7.85 10.65 7.88
CA HIS A 190 -6.98 9.46 7.79
C HIS A 190 -7.69 8.11 7.88
N ASN A 191 -8.51 7.85 8.90
CA ASN A 191 -9.36 6.65 9.03
C ASN A 191 -10.81 7.04 8.75
N MET A 192 -11.69 6.06 8.55
CA MET A 192 -13.11 6.33 8.27
C MET A 192 -13.79 7.17 9.36
N HIS A 193 -13.42 7.03 10.64
CA HIS A 193 -14.05 7.79 11.73
C HIS A 193 -13.77 9.30 11.68
N THR A 194 -12.71 9.71 10.95
CA THR A 194 -12.40 11.12 10.67
C THR A 194 -13.07 11.66 9.41
N GLY A 195 -13.71 10.78 8.63
CA GLY A 195 -14.41 11.13 7.40
C GLY A 195 -15.77 11.77 7.67
N LYS A 196 -16.18 12.67 6.77
CA LYS A 196 -17.48 13.36 6.84
C LYS A 196 -18.67 12.41 6.77
N TRP A 197 -18.53 11.26 6.09
CA TRP A 197 -19.60 10.28 5.97
C TRP A 197 -19.99 9.73 7.33
N TRP A 198 -19.03 9.27 8.15
CA TRP A 198 -19.34 8.70 9.46
C TRP A 198 -19.99 9.73 10.37
N TRP A 199 -19.47 10.97 10.41
CA TRP A 199 -20.06 12.04 11.21
C TRP A 199 -21.52 12.31 10.84
N SER A 200 -21.82 12.40 9.55
CA SER A 200 -23.17 12.71 9.05
C SER A 200 -24.13 11.53 9.27
N THR A 201 -23.66 10.30 9.03
CA THR A 201 -24.42 9.08 9.31
C THR A 201 -24.70 8.92 10.80
N GLN A 202 -23.73 9.22 11.68
CA GLN A 202 -23.94 9.22 13.12
C GLN A 202 -25.02 10.24 13.51
N ALA A 203 -24.98 11.46 12.96
CA ALA A 203 -26.00 12.47 13.24
C ALA A 203 -27.42 12.04 12.81
N ALA A 204 -27.54 11.41 11.65
CA ALA A 204 -28.83 10.89 11.18
C ALA A 204 -29.37 9.78 12.09
N VAL A 205 -28.54 8.80 12.46
CA VAL A 205 -28.98 7.65 13.27
C VAL A 205 -29.20 8.03 14.73
N GLU A 206 -28.35 8.90 15.30
CA GLU A 206 -28.43 9.31 16.71
C GLU A 206 -29.71 10.09 17.01
N LYS A 207 -30.32 10.72 15.98
CA LYS A 207 -31.62 11.40 16.11
C LYS A 207 -32.73 10.45 16.57
N ASP A 208 -32.78 9.26 15.97
CA ASP A 208 -33.84 8.28 16.23
C ASP A 208 -33.39 7.23 17.28
N TYR A 209 -32.07 7.00 17.38
CA TYR A 209 -31.48 6.00 18.26
C TYR A 209 -30.30 6.59 19.09
N PRO A 210 -30.56 7.41 20.13
CA PRO A 210 -29.51 7.95 20.99
C PRO A 210 -28.70 6.86 21.69
N GLY A 211 -27.37 6.89 21.57
CA GLY A 211 -26.52 5.77 22.00
C GLY A 211 -25.93 4.94 20.85
N ALA A 212 -26.17 5.31 19.59
CA ALA A 212 -25.82 4.47 18.44
C ALA A 212 -24.30 4.39 18.24
N THR A 213 -23.85 3.24 17.77
CA THR A 213 -22.48 3.03 17.27
C THR A 213 -22.56 2.68 15.79
N ILE A 214 -22.12 3.55 14.89
CA ILE A 214 -22.07 3.18 13.47
C ILE A 214 -21.00 2.12 13.22
N VAL A 215 -21.36 1.10 12.44
CA VAL A 215 -20.48 0.01 12.03
C VAL A 215 -20.36 0.03 10.51
N PRO A 216 -19.39 0.77 9.93
CA PRO A 216 -19.28 0.91 8.48
C PRO A 216 -18.85 -0.41 7.85
N ILE A 217 -19.65 -0.95 6.94
CA ILE A 217 -19.36 -2.19 6.20
C ILE A 217 -18.67 -1.83 4.89
N ILE A 218 -17.45 -2.32 4.72
CA ILE A 218 -16.65 -2.16 3.50
C ILE A 218 -16.63 -3.50 2.77
N ILE A 219 -17.03 -3.49 1.50
CA ILE A 219 -17.09 -4.70 0.66
C ILE A 219 -16.16 -4.56 -0.53
N SER A 220 -15.52 -5.66 -0.90
CA SER A 220 -14.74 -5.75 -2.13
C SER A 220 -15.02 -7.09 -2.80
N SER A 221 -15.04 -7.11 -4.14
CA SER A 221 -15.04 -8.36 -4.89
C SER A 221 -14.12 -8.23 -6.08
N ASP A 222 -13.43 -9.31 -6.42
CA ASP A 222 -12.68 -9.40 -7.66
C ASP A 222 -12.63 -10.85 -8.13
N LYS A 223 -12.75 -11.06 -9.44
CA LYS A 223 -12.78 -12.39 -10.03
C LYS A 223 -11.36 -12.87 -10.30
N THR A 224 -10.93 -13.92 -9.60
CA THR A 224 -9.58 -14.46 -9.73
C THR A 224 -9.56 -15.77 -10.52
N GLN A 225 -8.52 -15.96 -11.34
CA GLN A 225 -8.19 -17.26 -11.91
C GLN A 225 -7.56 -18.17 -10.85
N LEU A 226 -7.99 -19.43 -10.82
CA LEU A 226 -7.51 -20.46 -9.90
C LEU A 226 -6.41 -21.33 -10.52
N THR A 227 -6.44 -21.50 -11.85
CA THR A 227 -5.48 -22.33 -12.58
C THR A 227 -4.79 -21.53 -13.68
N VAL A 228 -3.53 -21.88 -13.96
CA VAL A 228 -2.76 -21.32 -15.09
C VAL A 228 -3.27 -21.90 -16.42
N PHE A 229 -3.74 -23.14 -16.40
CA PHE A 229 -4.34 -23.84 -17.53
C PHE A 229 -5.75 -24.33 -17.17
N GLY A 230 -6.73 -24.27 -18.09
CA GLY A 230 -8.09 -24.80 -17.86
C GLY A 230 -9.18 -23.78 -17.50
N ASN A 231 -8.89 -22.47 -17.48
CA ASN A 231 -9.88 -21.38 -17.31
C ASN A 231 -10.85 -21.59 -16.13
N LYS A 232 -10.34 -22.03 -14.97
CA LYS A 232 -11.10 -22.12 -13.71
C LYS A 232 -10.96 -20.82 -12.93
N THR A 233 -12.08 -20.30 -12.40
CA THR A 233 -12.16 -18.99 -11.73
C THR A 233 -13.01 -19.06 -10.48
N ALA A 234 -12.61 -18.35 -9.43
CA ALA A 234 -13.43 -18.04 -8.27
C ALA A 234 -13.82 -16.56 -8.30
N TYR A 235 -14.95 -16.23 -7.69
CA TYR A 235 -15.39 -14.83 -7.54
C TYR A 235 -15.67 -14.52 -6.06
N PRO A 236 -14.61 -14.34 -5.25
CA PRO A 236 -14.74 -14.04 -3.82
C PRO A 236 -15.31 -12.64 -3.56
N VAL A 237 -16.10 -12.53 -2.49
CA VAL A 237 -16.54 -11.28 -1.87
C VAL A 237 -15.93 -11.20 -0.48
N TYR A 238 -15.17 -10.14 -0.20
CA TYR A 238 -14.57 -9.87 1.10
C TYR A 238 -15.28 -8.73 1.81
N MET A 239 -15.31 -8.80 3.14
CA MET A 239 -15.90 -7.79 4.01
C MET A 239 -14.95 -7.41 5.16
N THR A 240 -14.95 -6.14 5.55
CA THR A 240 -14.30 -5.64 6.78
C THR A 240 -15.12 -4.50 7.41
N LEU A 241 -14.73 -4.07 8.61
CA LEU A 241 -15.37 -2.99 9.36
C LEU A 241 -14.53 -1.70 9.32
N GLY A 242 -15.14 -0.56 9.04
CA GLY A 242 -14.50 0.76 9.10
C GLY A 242 -14.02 1.13 10.51
N ASN A 243 -14.55 0.49 11.56
CA ASN A 243 -14.13 0.64 12.95
C ASN A 243 -12.72 0.10 13.22
N ILE A 244 -12.24 -0.85 12.42
CA ILE A 244 -10.90 -1.40 12.55
C ILE A 244 -9.91 -0.45 11.85
N PRO A 245 -8.84 0.01 12.52
CA PRO A 245 -7.85 0.90 11.89
C PRO A 245 -7.29 0.29 10.61
N LYS A 246 -7.14 1.12 9.57
CA LYS A 246 -6.65 0.64 8.26
C LYS A 246 -5.31 -0.08 8.32
N LYS A 247 -4.40 0.32 9.23
CA LYS A 247 -3.10 -0.34 9.42
C LYS A 247 -3.24 -1.80 9.89
N ILE A 248 -4.29 -2.12 10.63
CA ILE A 248 -4.62 -3.49 11.04
C ILE A 248 -5.32 -4.22 9.88
N ARG A 249 -6.32 -3.59 9.25
CA ARG A 249 -7.05 -4.17 8.09
C ARG A 249 -6.12 -4.56 6.95
N ARG A 250 -5.07 -3.78 6.70
CA ARG A 250 -4.08 -3.96 5.62
C ARG A 250 -3.09 -5.12 5.87
N LYS A 251 -3.11 -5.76 7.04
CA LYS A 251 -2.24 -6.90 7.35
C LYS A 251 -3.03 -8.21 7.24
N PRO A 252 -2.83 -9.03 6.19
CA PRO A 252 -3.52 -10.32 6.06
C PRO A 252 -3.34 -11.24 7.27
N SER A 253 -2.15 -11.20 7.90
CA SER A 253 -1.85 -11.95 9.12
C SER A 253 -2.73 -11.58 10.32
N ARG A 254 -3.27 -10.35 10.34
CA ARG A 254 -4.18 -9.88 11.40
C ARG A 254 -5.64 -10.23 11.12
N ARG A 255 -6.01 -10.73 9.93
CA ARG A 255 -7.36 -11.27 9.62
C ARG A 255 -8.52 -10.29 9.86
N GLY A 256 -8.26 -8.99 9.67
CA GLY A 256 -9.28 -7.93 9.74
C GLY A 256 -10.29 -7.97 8.59
N TYR A 257 -10.12 -8.86 7.61
CA TYR A 257 -11.08 -9.17 6.56
C TYR A 257 -11.67 -10.58 6.74
N VAL A 258 -12.91 -10.75 6.30
CA VAL A 258 -13.61 -12.03 6.22
C VAL A 258 -13.97 -12.30 4.75
N LEU A 259 -13.76 -13.52 4.27
CA LEU A 259 -14.38 -13.98 3.02
C LEU A 259 -15.86 -14.22 3.31
N LEU A 260 -16.71 -13.37 2.74
CA LEU A 260 -18.15 -13.37 2.96
C LEU A 260 -18.85 -14.35 2.02
N ALA A 261 -18.44 -14.42 0.75
CA ALA A 261 -19.07 -15.32 -0.23
C ALA A 261 -18.15 -15.72 -1.39
N TYR A 262 -18.50 -16.81 -2.07
CA TYR A 262 -18.11 -17.11 -3.44
C TYR A 262 -19.32 -16.94 -4.38
N LEU A 263 -19.25 -15.96 -5.27
CA LEU A 263 -20.27 -15.73 -6.29
C LEU A 263 -20.17 -16.77 -7.42
N PRO A 264 -21.29 -17.09 -8.09
CA PRO A 264 -21.30 -18.00 -9.23
C PRO A 264 -20.38 -17.53 -10.38
N THR A 265 -19.57 -18.44 -10.92
CA THR A 265 -18.70 -18.21 -12.10
C THR A 265 -19.15 -19.04 -13.30
N SER A 266 -20.44 -18.95 -13.67
CA SER A 266 -20.97 -19.67 -14.84
C SER A 266 -20.41 -19.13 -16.14
N LYS A 267 -20.08 -20.03 -17.08
CA LYS A 267 -19.66 -19.68 -18.44
C LYS A 267 -20.84 -19.39 -19.38
N MET A 268 -22.07 -19.71 -18.96
CA MET A 268 -23.33 -19.53 -19.72
C MET A 268 -23.15 -19.85 -21.22
N LYS A 269 -22.67 -21.07 -21.52
CA LYS A 269 -22.31 -21.49 -22.89
C LYS A 269 -23.51 -21.52 -23.84
N ASN A 270 -24.70 -21.71 -23.28
CA ASN A 270 -25.99 -21.70 -23.96
C ASN A 270 -26.38 -20.32 -24.53
N ILE A 271 -25.95 -19.23 -23.90
CA ILE A 271 -26.24 -17.87 -24.38
C ILE A 271 -25.18 -17.48 -25.42
N LYS A 272 -25.48 -17.61 -26.72
CA LYS A 272 -24.54 -17.28 -27.81
C LYS A 272 -24.26 -15.76 -27.93
N ASN A 273 -25.25 -14.91 -27.66
CA ASN A 273 -25.08 -13.46 -27.74
C ASN A 273 -24.25 -12.92 -26.55
N LYS A 274 -23.12 -12.29 -26.86
CA LYS A 274 -22.16 -11.79 -25.85
C LYS A 274 -22.75 -10.67 -24.97
N ALA A 275 -23.59 -9.79 -25.50
CA ALA A 275 -24.22 -8.72 -24.74
C ALA A 275 -25.31 -9.25 -23.81
N ALA A 276 -26.16 -10.17 -24.29
CA ALA A 276 -27.14 -10.86 -23.46
C ALA A 276 -26.46 -11.63 -22.32
N ARG A 277 -25.36 -12.35 -22.62
CA ARG A 277 -24.58 -13.06 -21.59
C ARG A 277 -24.02 -12.12 -20.51
N ARG A 278 -23.51 -10.94 -20.90
CA ARG A 278 -23.04 -9.92 -19.95
C ARG A 278 -24.16 -9.43 -19.04
N ARG A 279 -25.36 -9.18 -19.58
CA ARG A 279 -26.53 -8.76 -18.78
C ARG A 279 -26.96 -9.83 -17.79
N VAL A 280 -27.05 -11.09 -18.21
CA VAL A 280 -27.40 -12.19 -17.29
C VAL A 280 -26.35 -12.33 -16.18
N LEU A 281 -25.05 -12.25 -16.52
CA LEU A 281 -23.98 -12.26 -15.51
C LEU A 281 -24.08 -11.10 -14.52
N ALA A 282 -24.45 -9.91 -14.99
CA ALA A 282 -24.68 -8.76 -14.12
C ALA A 282 -25.91 -8.95 -13.21
N ASN A 283 -27.01 -9.48 -13.74
CA ASN A 283 -28.21 -9.79 -12.95
C ASN A 283 -27.94 -10.87 -11.90
N VAL A 284 -27.16 -11.91 -12.23
CA VAL A 284 -26.71 -12.92 -11.26
C VAL A 284 -25.87 -12.28 -10.16
N PHE A 285 -24.92 -11.40 -10.51
CA PHE A 285 -24.13 -10.68 -9.53
C PHE A 285 -25.01 -9.85 -8.58
N HIS A 286 -25.92 -9.04 -9.11
CA HIS A 286 -26.80 -8.17 -8.32
C HIS A 286 -27.80 -8.95 -7.48
N ALA A 287 -28.36 -10.04 -8.00
CA ALA A 287 -29.24 -10.93 -7.24
C ALA A 287 -28.48 -11.55 -6.05
N CYS A 288 -27.29 -12.09 -6.27
CA CYS A 288 -26.46 -12.62 -5.19
C CYS A 288 -26.08 -11.55 -4.16
N MET A 289 -25.70 -10.35 -4.58
CA MET A 289 -25.34 -9.26 -3.66
C MET A 289 -26.57 -8.75 -2.88
N LYS A 290 -27.75 -8.67 -3.51
CA LYS A 290 -29.01 -8.30 -2.85
C LYS A 290 -29.34 -9.27 -1.71
N ASP A 291 -29.25 -10.57 -1.98
CA ASP A 291 -29.52 -11.63 -0.99
C ASP A 291 -28.49 -11.58 0.14
N LEU A 292 -27.20 -11.43 -0.21
CA LEU A 292 -26.09 -11.39 0.75
C LEU A 292 -26.17 -10.21 1.72
N LEU A 293 -26.63 -9.04 1.24
CA LEU A 293 -26.70 -7.80 2.03
C LEU A 293 -28.07 -7.54 2.66
N ALA A 294 -29.09 -8.36 2.37
CA ALA A 294 -30.43 -8.20 2.91
C ALA A 294 -30.48 -8.04 4.44
N PRO A 295 -29.69 -8.79 5.25
CA PRO A 295 -29.70 -8.63 6.71
C PRO A 295 -29.26 -7.24 7.21
N LEU A 296 -28.50 -6.47 6.42
CA LEU A 296 -28.06 -5.12 6.81
C LEU A 296 -29.21 -4.10 6.82
N LYS A 297 -30.29 -4.34 6.07
CA LYS A 297 -31.38 -3.37 5.90
C LYS A 297 -32.05 -3.02 7.23
N SER A 298 -32.46 -4.03 7.99
CA SER A 298 -33.06 -3.82 9.30
C SER A 298 -32.00 -3.48 10.35
N ALA A 299 -30.89 -4.23 10.37
CA ALA A 299 -29.83 -4.06 11.37
C ALA A 299 -29.16 -2.67 11.32
N GLY A 300 -29.02 -2.06 10.14
CA GLY A 300 -28.49 -0.71 9.99
C GLY A 300 -29.42 0.37 10.55
N VAL A 301 -30.74 0.16 10.46
CA VAL A 301 -31.75 1.08 10.99
C VAL A 301 -31.91 0.91 12.49
N THR A 302 -32.31 -0.28 12.96
CA THR A 302 -32.67 -0.50 14.38
C THR A 302 -31.46 -0.74 15.28
N GLY A 303 -30.32 -1.08 14.70
CA GLY A 303 -29.15 -1.54 15.42
C GLY A 303 -29.29 -2.97 15.93
N ILE A 304 -28.16 -3.54 16.34
CA ILE A 304 -28.01 -4.85 16.97
C ILE A 304 -27.05 -4.75 18.16
N ALA A 305 -27.23 -5.61 19.16
CA ALA A 305 -26.29 -5.72 20.27
C ALA A 305 -24.96 -6.35 19.78
N LEU A 306 -23.86 -5.64 19.98
CA LEU A 306 -22.51 -6.08 19.63
C LEU A 306 -21.61 -6.03 20.86
N THR A 307 -21.11 -7.19 21.29
CA THR A 307 -20.15 -7.34 22.38
C THR A 307 -18.74 -7.38 21.81
N SER A 308 -17.90 -6.40 22.15
CA SER A 308 -16.49 -6.40 21.76
C SER A 308 -15.69 -7.43 22.56
N GLY A 309 -14.48 -7.75 22.12
CA GLY A 309 -13.64 -8.77 22.76
C GLY A 309 -13.33 -8.50 24.26
N ASP A 310 -13.46 -7.25 24.68
CA ASP A 310 -13.35 -6.80 26.08
C ASP A 310 -14.61 -7.00 26.93
N GLY A 311 -15.68 -7.63 26.39
CA GLY A 311 -16.93 -7.88 27.11
C GLY A 311 -17.90 -6.69 27.14
N VAL A 312 -17.59 -5.59 26.45
CA VAL A 312 -18.46 -4.40 26.43
C VAL A 312 -19.48 -4.49 25.30
N THR A 313 -20.77 -4.43 25.64
CA THR A 313 -21.87 -4.47 24.66
C THR A 313 -22.37 -3.08 24.29
N ARG A 314 -22.47 -2.81 22.98
CA ARG A 314 -22.97 -1.55 22.39
C ARG A 314 -24.09 -1.83 21.39
N ARG A 315 -24.95 -0.84 21.13
CA ARG A 315 -25.90 -0.90 20.00
C ARG A 315 -25.19 -0.49 18.73
N GLY A 316 -24.74 -1.49 17.96
CA GLY A 316 -24.08 -1.31 16.68
C GLY A 316 -25.07 -1.22 15.53
N HIS A 317 -24.85 -0.32 14.57
CA HIS A 317 -25.65 -0.16 13.36
C HIS A 317 -24.76 -0.50 12.14
N PRO A 318 -24.79 -1.75 11.65
CA PRO A 318 -24.10 -2.17 10.43
C PRO A 318 -24.66 -1.46 9.20
N ILE A 319 -23.89 -0.55 8.61
CA ILE A 319 -24.32 0.24 7.45
C ILE A 319 -23.33 0.06 6.32
N TYR A 320 -23.83 -0.30 5.14
CA TYR A 320 -23.03 -0.39 3.92
C TYR A 320 -22.42 0.98 3.59
N ALA A 321 -21.10 1.09 3.69
CA ALA A 321 -20.40 2.36 3.61
C ALA A 321 -19.74 2.58 2.24
N THR A 322 -19.07 1.57 1.70
CA THR A 322 -18.40 1.68 0.40
C THR A 322 -18.13 0.32 -0.23
N PHE A 323 -18.14 0.29 -1.56
CA PHE A 323 -17.56 -0.79 -2.35
C PHE A 323 -16.14 -0.46 -2.79
N VAL A 324 -15.27 -1.45 -2.80
CA VAL A 324 -13.89 -1.36 -3.29
C VAL A 324 -13.76 -2.29 -4.49
N GLY A 325 -13.63 -1.69 -5.68
CA GLY A 325 -13.56 -2.41 -6.94
C GLY A 325 -12.77 -1.67 -8.00
N ASP A 326 -12.28 -2.44 -8.95
CA ASP A 326 -11.69 -2.04 -10.22
C ASP A 326 -12.76 -1.34 -11.10
N TYR A 327 -12.38 -0.59 -12.15
CA TYR A 327 -13.31 0.18 -12.99
C TYR A 327 -14.42 -0.68 -13.65
N PRO A 328 -14.15 -1.85 -14.27
CA PRO A 328 -15.20 -2.72 -14.77
C PRO A 328 -16.15 -3.19 -13.65
N GLU A 329 -15.63 -3.48 -12.46
CA GLU A 329 -16.41 -3.84 -11.28
C GLU A 329 -17.23 -2.66 -10.75
N GLN A 330 -16.69 -1.44 -10.76
CA GLN A 330 -17.42 -0.22 -10.42
C GLN A 330 -18.58 0.00 -11.38
N CYS A 331 -18.36 -0.17 -12.69
CA CYS A 331 -19.43 -0.11 -13.70
C CYS A 331 -20.49 -1.20 -13.44
N LEU A 332 -20.06 -2.43 -13.14
CA LEU A 332 -20.96 -3.54 -12.83
C LEU A 332 -21.87 -3.20 -11.64
N ILE A 333 -21.31 -2.64 -10.57
CA ILE A 333 -22.02 -2.37 -9.31
C ILE A 333 -22.92 -1.16 -9.41
N THR A 334 -22.48 -0.13 -10.12
CA THR A 334 -23.27 1.10 -10.35
C THR A 334 -24.27 0.94 -11.49
N CYS A 335 -24.30 -0.23 -12.16
CA CYS A 335 -25.09 -0.50 -13.35
C CYS A 335 -24.78 0.43 -14.53
N VAL A 336 -23.64 1.11 -14.51
CA VAL A 336 -23.21 2.08 -15.53
C VAL A 336 -22.55 1.38 -16.72
N LYS A 337 -22.71 1.94 -17.93
CA LYS A 337 -22.10 1.40 -19.15
C LYS A 337 -20.57 1.56 -19.11
N THR A 338 -19.87 0.55 -19.60
CA THR A 338 -18.41 0.66 -19.78
C THR A 338 -18.09 1.78 -20.76
N GLY A 339 -17.40 2.79 -20.26
CA GLY A 339 -17.02 3.98 -21.03
C GLY A 339 -17.48 5.27 -20.38
N ASP A 340 -18.37 5.20 -19.38
CA ASP A 340 -18.90 6.35 -18.66
C ASP A 340 -18.30 6.44 -17.24
N CYS A 341 -18.45 7.59 -16.58
CA CYS A 341 -18.06 7.73 -15.18
C CYS A 341 -19.08 6.99 -14.27
N PRO A 342 -18.63 6.11 -13.35
CA PRO A 342 -19.52 5.41 -12.41
C PRO A 342 -20.02 6.32 -11.27
N THR A 343 -19.52 7.55 -11.16
CA THR A 343 -19.73 8.42 -9.99
C THR A 343 -20.54 9.67 -10.32
N CYS A 344 -20.23 10.36 -11.41
CA CYS A 344 -20.92 11.59 -11.81
C CYS A 344 -21.54 11.48 -13.20
N GLU A 345 -22.35 12.48 -13.56
CA GLU A 345 -23.12 12.53 -14.80
C GLU A 345 -22.37 13.11 -16.01
N VAL A 346 -21.03 13.20 -15.94
CA VAL A 346 -20.20 13.71 -17.03
C VAL A 346 -20.49 13.01 -18.38
N PRO A 347 -20.71 13.77 -19.47
CA PRO A 347 -20.81 13.21 -20.82
C PRO A 347 -19.54 12.51 -21.24
N ARG A 348 -19.68 11.45 -22.05
CA ARG A 348 -18.55 10.59 -22.42
C ARG A 348 -17.46 11.32 -23.22
N ASP A 349 -17.86 12.29 -24.02
CA ASP A 349 -17.01 13.17 -24.80
C ASP A 349 -16.32 14.27 -23.97
N GLU A 350 -16.78 14.51 -22.74
CA GLU A 350 -16.24 15.49 -21.80
C GLU A 350 -15.42 14.87 -20.66
N LEU A 351 -15.26 13.54 -20.63
CA LEU A 351 -14.47 12.84 -19.61
C LEU A 351 -13.03 13.36 -19.45
N GLY A 352 -12.47 13.93 -20.51
CA GLY A 352 -11.13 14.52 -20.47
C GLY A 352 -11.07 15.88 -19.78
N GLU A 353 -12.18 16.58 -19.61
CA GLU A 353 -12.23 17.97 -19.17
C GLU A 353 -12.30 18.11 -17.64
N GLU A 354 -11.81 19.25 -17.14
CA GLU A 354 -11.77 19.57 -15.70
C GLU A 354 -13.04 20.32 -15.27
N THR A 355 -14.20 19.78 -15.65
CA THR A 355 -15.52 20.31 -15.27
C THR A 355 -16.13 19.45 -14.16
N THR A 356 -16.74 20.09 -13.17
CA THR A 356 -17.40 19.39 -12.06
C THR A 356 -18.83 19.07 -12.46
N PHE A 357 -19.22 17.80 -12.39
CA PHE A 357 -20.57 17.33 -12.66
C PHE A 357 -21.24 16.83 -11.38
N PRO A 358 -22.57 16.94 -11.25
CA PRO A 358 -23.29 16.36 -10.12
C PRO A 358 -23.06 14.84 -10.05
N LEU A 359 -23.14 14.31 -8.82
CA LEU A 359 -23.18 12.87 -8.61
C LEU A 359 -24.41 12.28 -9.30
N ARG A 360 -24.31 11.04 -9.78
CA ARG A 360 -25.44 10.37 -10.44
C ARG A 360 -26.63 10.23 -9.50
N ASP A 361 -27.81 10.61 -9.97
CA ASP A 361 -29.06 10.40 -9.24
C ASP A 361 -29.47 8.92 -9.21
N LEU A 362 -29.49 8.33 -8.02
CA LEU A 362 -29.82 6.92 -7.81
C LEU A 362 -31.31 6.62 -8.10
N GLU A 363 -32.23 7.55 -7.88
CA GLU A 363 -33.67 7.35 -8.09
C GLU A 363 -34.00 7.31 -9.59
N ASN A 364 -33.34 8.16 -10.40
CA ASN A 364 -33.45 8.16 -11.85
C ASN A 364 -32.88 6.89 -12.50
N ILE A 365 -31.80 6.31 -11.96
CA ILE A 365 -31.20 5.05 -12.44
C ILE A 365 -32.16 3.87 -12.20
N LEU A 366 -32.89 3.86 -11.08
CA LEU A 366 -33.85 2.79 -10.77
C LEU A 366 -35.09 2.84 -11.68
N ALA A 367 -35.53 4.03 -12.10
CA ALA A 367 -36.67 4.21 -13.01
C ALA A 367 -36.34 3.86 -14.48
N ALA A 368 -35.08 4.04 -14.92
CA ALA A 368 -34.65 3.80 -16.30
C ALA A 368 -34.40 2.31 -16.64
N LEU A 369 -34.32 1.44 -15.64
CA LEU A 369 -34.05 -0.01 -15.82
C LEU A 369 -35.29 -0.81 -16.30
N ASP A 370 -36.45 -0.16 -16.44
CA ASP A 370 -37.75 -0.78 -16.79
C ASP A 370 -38.12 -0.75 -18.29
N THR A 371 -37.27 -0.25 -19.20
CA THR A 371 -37.67 0.02 -20.62
C THR A 371 -36.81 -0.66 -21.70
N PHE A 372 -36.44 -1.94 -21.57
CA PHE A 372 -35.38 -2.58 -22.39
C PHE A 372 -35.78 -3.21 -23.76
N ASP A 373 -37.03 -3.16 -24.22
CA ASP A 373 -37.51 -4.08 -25.31
C ASP A 373 -37.57 -3.54 -26.77
N GLU A 374 -36.52 -2.89 -27.33
CA GLU A 374 -36.63 -2.26 -28.69
C GLU A 374 -35.57 -2.60 -29.79
N GLY A 375 -34.90 -3.76 -29.76
CA GLY A 375 -34.48 -4.47 -31.00
C GLY A 375 -33.21 -4.09 -31.81
N PRO A 376 -32.83 -4.90 -32.84
CA PRO A 376 -31.43 -5.06 -33.32
C PRO A 376 -31.03 -4.30 -34.60
N THR A 377 -31.96 -3.74 -35.38
CA THR A 377 -31.65 -3.03 -36.65
C THR A 377 -30.97 -1.68 -36.41
N ILE A 378 -31.06 -1.17 -35.17
CA ILE A 378 -30.41 0.04 -34.67
C ILE A 378 -28.90 -0.17 -34.45
N TYR A 379 -28.45 -1.41 -34.27
CA TYR A 379 -27.06 -1.76 -33.96
C TYR A 379 -26.06 -1.42 -35.07
N ALA A 380 -26.47 -1.55 -36.34
CA ALA A 380 -25.65 -1.14 -37.47
C ALA A 380 -25.54 0.39 -37.59
N ARG A 381 -26.56 1.13 -37.12
CA ARG A 381 -26.58 2.60 -37.04
C ARG A 381 -25.72 3.11 -35.87
N ALA A 382 -25.71 2.37 -34.77
CA ALA A 382 -24.92 2.67 -33.57
C ALA A 382 -23.39 2.55 -33.76
N CYS A 383 -22.89 1.70 -34.69
CA CYS A 383 -21.47 1.72 -35.05
C CYS A 383 -21.02 3.07 -35.64
N LYS A 384 -21.95 3.76 -36.32
CA LYS A 384 -21.74 5.07 -36.92
C LYS A 384 -21.88 6.20 -35.89
N GLU A 385 -22.77 6.06 -34.91
CA GLU A 385 -22.99 7.03 -33.82
C GLU A 385 -21.99 6.88 -32.64
N ALA A 386 -21.38 5.71 -32.45
CA ALA A 386 -20.46 5.42 -31.34
C ALA A 386 -18.97 5.68 -31.64
N GLY A 387 -18.65 6.28 -32.80
CA GLY A 387 -17.28 6.72 -33.12
C GLY A 387 -16.22 5.61 -33.15
N ILE A 388 -16.54 4.42 -33.66
CA ILE A 388 -15.56 3.33 -33.85
C ILE A 388 -15.59 2.80 -35.29
N LYS A 389 -14.42 2.80 -35.94
CA LYS A 389 -14.24 2.31 -37.31
C LYS A 389 -14.05 0.79 -37.35
N PRO A 390 -14.60 0.08 -38.35
CA PRO A 390 -14.13 -1.24 -38.75
C PRO A 390 -12.91 -1.05 -39.67
N ILE A 391 -11.69 -1.27 -39.16
CA ILE A 391 -10.46 -1.04 -39.93
C ILE A 391 -9.76 -2.36 -40.28
N PHE A 392 -9.51 -2.51 -41.58
CA PHE A 392 -8.82 -3.62 -42.23
C PHE A 392 -7.37 -3.28 -42.63
N GLN A 393 -6.90 -2.03 -42.44
CA GLN A 393 -5.51 -1.60 -42.73
C GLN A 393 -5.05 -0.42 -41.84
N PRO A 394 -3.87 -0.51 -41.19
CA PRO A 394 -3.43 0.48 -40.21
C PRO A 394 -2.73 1.73 -40.81
N PHE A 395 -2.88 2.87 -40.13
CA PHE A 395 -2.62 4.22 -40.67
C PHE A 395 -1.16 4.57 -41.03
N TRP A 396 -0.20 3.72 -40.69
CA TRP A 396 1.23 3.92 -40.96
C TRP A 396 1.69 3.34 -42.31
N GLU A 397 0.78 2.75 -43.09
CA GLU A 397 1.09 2.02 -44.34
C GLU A 397 1.60 2.91 -45.50
N GLY A 398 1.43 4.25 -45.45
CA GLY A 398 1.72 5.12 -46.59
C GLY A 398 2.53 6.41 -46.34
N LEU A 399 3.20 6.58 -45.19
CA LEU A 399 3.87 7.85 -44.84
C LEU A 399 5.38 7.86 -45.19
N PRO A 400 5.85 8.69 -46.15
CA PRO A 400 7.28 8.92 -46.32
C PRO A 400 7.85 9.75 -45.14
N TYR A 401 9.05 9.37 -44.69
CA TYR A 401 9.86 10.00 -43.61
C TYR A 401 9.37 9.88 -42.15
N THR A 402 8.45 8.98 -41.81
CA THR A 402 8.04 8.73 -40.40
C THR A 402 8.49 7.34 -39.93
N ASN A 403 9.29 7.26 -38.86
CA ASN A 403 9.71 6.01 -38.21
C ASN A 403 9.34 6.04 -36.71
N ILE A 404 8.28 5.30 -36.35
CA ILE A 404 7.75 5.19 -34.97
C ILE A 404 8.67 4.44 -34.00
N PHE A 405 9.71 3.78 -34.51
CA PHE A 405 10.68 3.03 -33.70
C PHE A 405 11.89 3.85 -33.25
N ARG A 406 11.98 5.15 -33.62
CA ARG A 406 13.11 6.01 -33.22
C ARG A 406 13.00 6.58 -31.80
N THR A 407 11.83 6.57 -31.17
CA THR A 407 11.63 7.08 -29.79
C THR A 407 11.78 6.00 -28.71
N LEU A 408 11.52 4.73 -29.01
CA LEU A 408 11.60 3.63 -28.03
C LEU A 408 13.05 3.32 -27.62
N ALA A 409 13.98 3.30 -28.58
CA ALA A 409 15.39 2.98 -28.32
C ALA A 409 16.07 3.96 -27.33
N GLU A 410 15.69 5.24 -27.38
CA GLU A 410 16.27 6.28 -26.52
C GLU A 410 15.69 6.22 -25.10
N ILE A 411 14.39 5.93 -24.95
CA ILE A 411 13.77 5.72 -23.63
C ILE A 411 14.42 4.50 -22.95
N ASP A 412 14.59 3.39 -23.67
CA ASP A 412 15.26 2.19 -23.16
C ASP A 412 16.74 2.42 -22.88
N ALA A 413 17.41 3.23 -23.70
CA ALA A 413 18.78 3.66 -23.47
C ALA A 413 18.92 4.41 -22.13
N ARG A 414 18.01 5.33 -21.81
CA ARG A 414 18.03 6.09 -20.54
C ARG A 414 17.70 5.22 -19.35
N CYS A 415 16.70 4.34 -19.46
CA CYS A 415 16.33 3.37 -18.43
C CYS A 415 17.51 2.47 -18.01
N ARG A 416 18.29 1.99 -18.98
CA ARG A 416 19.48 1.14 -18.76
C ARG A 416 20.63 1.86 -18.04
N ARG A 417 20.62 3.19 -18.06
CA ARG A 417 21.71 4.06 -17.58
C ARG A 417 21.37 4.77 -16.27
N LEU A 418 20.27 4.39 -15.62
CA LEU A 418 19.95 4.87 -14.29
C LEU A 418 20.92 4.26 -13.27
N PRO A 419 21.40 5.03 -12.28
CA PRO A 419 22.19 4.47 -11.21
C PRO A 419 21.31 3.63 -10.26
N PRO A 420 21.88 2.58 -9.63
CA PRO A 420 21.12 1.78 -8.68
C PRO A 420 20.75 2.58 -7.42
N ASN A 421 19.57 2.31 -6.88
CA ASN A 421 19.14 2.76 -5.55
C ASN A 421 18.25 1.67 -4.92
N HIS A 422 18.04 1.70 -3.60
CA HIS A 422 17.18 0.71 -2.93
C HIS A 422 15.74 0.71 -3.47
N ASN A 423 15.20 1.88 -3.78
CA ASN A 423 13.81 2.10 -4.14
C ASN A 423 13.55 2.15 -5.66
N ILE A 424 14.57 1.87 -6.48
CA ILE A 424 14.50 1.93 -7.94
C ILE A 424 14.91 0.58 -8.54
N ARG A 425 13.99 -0.04 -9.30
CA ARG A 425 14.30 -1.20 -10.14
C ARG A 425 14.98 -0.74 -11.44
N LEU A 426 16.12 -1.34 -11.75
CA LEU A 426 16.79 -1.14 -13.03
C LEU A 426 16.19 -2.07 -14.10
N PHE A 427 15.81 -1.48 -15.23
CA PHE A 427 15.30 -2.21 -16.39
C PHE A 427 16.43 -2.34 -17.43
N MET A 428 17.30 -3.34 -17.26
CA MET A 428 18.51 -3.53 -18.08
C MET A 428 18.24 -3.83 -19.56
N ASN A 429 17.01 -4.22 -19.91
CA ASN A 429 16.56 -4.41 -21.30
C ASN A 429 15.65 -3.26 -21.77
N GLY A 430 15.51 -2.18 -20.99
CA GLY A 430 14.50 -1.16 -21.25
C GLY A 430 13.09 -1.55 -20.79
N ILE A 431 12.13 -0.70 -21.11
CA ILE A 431 10.70 -0.84 -20.78
C ILE A 431 9.82 -1.09 -22.02
N SER A 432 10.33 -0.88 -23.24
CA SER A 432 9.52 -1.00 -24.46
C SER A 432 9.05 -2.42 -24.77
N ASP A 433 9.85 -3.44 -24.41
CA ASP A 433 9.53 -4.85 -24.67
C ASP A 433 8.66 -5.50 -23.58
N LEU A 434 8.23 -4.72 -22.57
CA LEU A 434 7.42 -5.24 -21.48
C LEU A 434 5.98 -5.54 -21.95
N ASN A 435 5.67 -6.83 -22.08
CA ASN A 435 4.31 -7.30 -22.33
C ASN A 435 3.61 -7.65 -21.01
N ARG A 436 2.33 -7.24 -20.87
CA ARG A 436 1.51 -7.47 -19.66
C ARG A 436 2.14 -6.88 -18.37
N VAL A 437 2.51 -5.61 -18.45
CA VAL A 437 3.10 -4.83 -17.34
C VAL A 437 2.25 -4.96 -16.07
N THR A 438 2.88 -5.40 -14.98
CA THR A 438 2.21 -5.56 -13.68
C THR A 438 2.06 -4.22 -12.95
N GLY A 439 1.15 -4.14 -11.96
CA GLY A 439 1.01 -2.94 -11.12
C GLY A 439 2.32 -2.52 -10.42
N LYS A 440 3.13 -3.50 -10.01
CA LYS A 440 4.47 -3.25 -9.44
C LYS A 440 5.43 -2.64 -10.47
N GLU A 441 5.34 -3.04 -11.73
CA GLU A 441 6.18 -2.46 -12.79
C GLU A 441 5.74 -1.04 -13.15
N HIS A 442 4.43 -0.77 -13.19
CA HIS A 442 3.92 0.60 -13.32
C HIS A 442 4.38 1.51 -12.18
N ASP A 443 4.30 1.04 -10.93
CA ASP A 443 4.85 1.74 -9.77
C ASP A 443 6.35 2.04 -9.97
N GLN A 444 7.16 1.05 -10.35
CA GLN A 444 8.59 1.26 -10.55
C GLN A 444 8.91 2.26 -11.67
N ILE A 445 8.20 2.18 -12.80
CA ILE A 445 8.37 3.11 -13.92
C ILE A 445 8.04 4.55 -13.50
N SER A 446 6.97 4.74 -12.71
CA SER A 446 6.56 6.06 -12.22
C SER A 446 7.65 6.80 -11.43
N ARG A 447 8.55 6.05 -10.78
CA ARG A 447 9.61 6.61 -9.91
C ARG A 447 10.78 7.24 -10.67
N PHE A 448 10.92 6.96 -11.97
CA PHE A 448 12.01 7.52 -12.78
C PHE A 448 11.55 8.09 -14.13
N LEU A 449 10.27 7.92 -14.50
CA LEU A 449 9.72 8.35 -15.78
C LEU A 449 9.99 9.83 -16.09
N LEU A 450 9.76 10.73 -15.12
CA LEU A 450 10.05 12.15 -15.32
C LEU A 450 11.53 12.37 -15.63
N GLY A 451 12.41 11.68 -14.90
CA GLY A 451 13.86 11.81 -15.03
C GLY A 451 14.42 11.45 -16.40
N ILE A 452 13.79 10.50 -17.09
CA ILE A 452 14.25 10.06 -18.40
C ILE A 452 13.67 10.90 -19.55
N ILE A 453 12.66 11.75 -19.32
CA ILE A 453 12.02 12.56 -20.37
C ILE A 453 12.39 14.05 -20.36
N ILE A 454 12.98 14.58 -19.28
CA ILE A 454 13.18 16.02 -19.04
C ILE A 454 13.90 16.76 -20.17
N ASP A 455 14.87 16.10 -20.80
CA ASP A 455 15.73 16.65 -21.85
C ASP A 455 15.56 15.94 -23.19
N ILE A 456 14.45 15.20 -23.39
CA ILE A 456 14.10 14.65 -24.71
C ILE A 456 13.66 15.79 -25.63
N PRO A 457 14.27 15.93 -26.83
CA PRO A 457 13.80 16.88 -27.82
C PRO A 457 12.48 16.40 -28.41
N LEU A 458 11.48 17.28 -28.47
CA LEU A 458 10.22 16.99 -29.13
C LEU A 458 10.29 17.32 -30.64
N PRO A 459 9.59 16.56 -31.49
CA PRO A 459 9.43 16.92 -32.90
C PRO A 459 8.89 18.34 -33.07
N ARG A 460 9.24 18.98 -34.20
CA ARG A 460 8.71 20.29 -34.61
C ARG A 460 9.00 21.43 -33.62
N GLY A 461 10.01 21.29 -32.75
CA GLY A 461 10.38 22.31 -31.77
C GLY A 461 9.34 22.53 -30.67
N LEU A 462 8.41 21.59 -30.48
CA LEU A 462 7.39 21.67 -29.43
C LEU A 462 8.05 21.76 -28.04
N SER A 463 7.41 22.52 -27.15
CA SER A 463 7.96 22.76 -25.82
C SER A 463 7.94 21.50 -24.96
N THR A 464 9.13 20.99 -24.62
CA THR A 464 9.30 19.93 -23.62
C THR A 464 8.73 20.31 -22.26
N ALA A 465 8.58 21.61 -21.96
CA ALA A 465 7.99 22.08 -20.70
C ALA A 465 6.52 21.65 -20.53
N ARG A 466 5.71 21.62 -21.61
CA ARG A 466 4.32 21.12 -21.55
C ARG A 466 4.29 19.61 -21.29
N LEU A 467 5.15 18.84 -21.97
CA LEU A 467 5.29 17.40 -21.70
C LEU A 467 5.70 17.13 -20.25
N VAL A 468 6.74 17.82 -19.78
CA VAL A 468 7.24 17.69 -18.40
C VAL A 468 6.18 18.11 -17.39
N GLY A 469 5.44 19.19 -17.65
CA GLY A 469 4.34 19.67 -16.81
C GLY A 469 3.21 18.64 -16.70
N ALA A 470 2.79 18.06 -17.84
CA ALA A 470 1.75 17.03 -17.87
C ALA A 470 2.18 15.77 -17.11
N VAL A 471 3.38 15.24 -17.40
CA VAL A 471 3.89 14.03 -16.74
C VAL A 471 4.12 14.28 -15.25
N ARG A 472 4.63 15.45 -14.87
CA ARG A 472 4.76 15.86 -13.46
C ARG A 472 3.40 15.86 -12.76
N GLY A 473 2.37 16.44 -13.37
CA GLY A 473 1.02 16.48 -12.79
C GLY A 473 0.46 15.07 -12.51
N VAL A 474 0.56 14.17 -13.49
CA VAL A 474 0.13 12.76 -13.35
C VAL A 474 0.96 11.98 -12.35
N LEU A 475 2.23 12.32 -12.12
CA LEU A 475 3.07 11.65 -11.13
C LEU A 475 2.89 12.23 -9.72
N ASP A 476 2.60 13.52 -9.59
CA ASP A 476 2.30 14.18 -8.31
C ASP A 476 1.01 13.61 -7.69
N PHE A 477 -0.04 13.43 -8.50
CA PHE A 477 -1.34 12.92 -8.05
C PHE A 477 -1.26 11.57 -7.29
N PRO A 478 -0.71 10.46 -7.83
CA PRO A 478 -0.66 9.18 -7.14
C PRO A 478 0.28 9.20 -5.94
N ASN A 479 1.35 10.00 -5.96
CA ASN A 479 2.23 10.16 -4.79
C ASN A 479 1.49 10.82 -3.61
N LEU A 480 0.68 11.85 -3.90
CA LEU A 480 -0.16 12.52 -2.91
C LEU A 480 -1.32 11.63 -2.46
N ALA A 481 -2.03 10.98 -3.38
CA ALA A 481 -3.17 10.09 -3.10
C ALA A 481 -2.81 8.91 -2.18
N GLN A 482 -1.54 8.51 -2.17
CA GLN A 482 -1.00 7.45 -1.30
C GLN A 482 -0.58 7.96 0.09
N TYR A 483 -0.79 9.24 0.42
CA TYR A 483 -0.50 9.74 1.75
C TYR A 483 -1.37 9.02 2.80
N PRO A 484 -0.80 8.63 3.95
CA PRO A 484 -1.54 7.93 4.99
C PRO A 484 -2.45 8.87 5.80
N MET A 485 -2.43 10.17 5.50
CA MET A 485 -3.28 11.21 6.07
C MET A 485 -3.33 12.40 5.12
N HIS A 486 -4.37 13.20 5.23
CA HIS A 486 -4.55 14.39 4.44
C HIS A 486 -5.07 15.54 5.27
N THR A 487 -4.61 16.76 5.00
CA THR A 487 -5.31 17.98 5.39
C THR A 487 -6.18 18.47 4.24
N SER A 488 -7.05 19.44 4.51
CA SER A 488 -7.70 20.22 3.44
C SER A 488 -6.68 20.77 2.42
N GLU A 489 -5.50 21.18 2.87
CA GLU A 489 -4.42 21.73 2.03
C GLU A 489 -3.77 20.63 1.16
N THR A 490 -3.41 19.48 1.72
CA THR A 490 -2.80 18.40 0.91
C THR A 490 -3.79 17.73 -0.04
N ILE A 491 -5.11 17.78 0.26
CA ILE A 491 -6.16 17.41 -0.69
C ILE A 491 -6.20 18.40 -1.86
N ALA A 492 -6.05 19.71 -1.60
CA ALA A 492 -5.94 20.70 -2.66
C ALA A 492 -4.67 20.48 -3.50
N HIS A 493 -3.53 20.13 -2.88
CA HIS A 493 -2.33 19.76 -3.64
C HIS A 493 -2.55 18.55 -4.55
N MET A 494 -3.30 17.55 -4.09
CA MET A 494 -3.65 16.37 -4.89
C MET A 494 -4.49 16.78 -6.11
N ALA A 495 -5.51 17.62 -5.91
CA ALA A 495 -6.34 18.16 -6.99
C ALA A 495 -5.49 18.97 -8.00
N ASN A 496 -4.63 19.86 -7.52
CA ASN A 496 -3.78 20.70 -8.37
C ASN A 496 -2.78 19.90 -9.23
N GLY A 497 -2.35 18.72 -8.76
CA GLY A 497 -1.57 17.80 -9.58
C GLY A 497 -2.34 17.35 -10.83
N LEU A 498 -3.63 17.09 -10.67
CA LEU A 498 -4.53 16.73 -11.78
C LEU A 498 -4.80 17.95 -12.68
N SER A 499 -5.06 19.13 -12.12
CA SER A 499 -5.24 20.38 -12.89
C SER A 499 -4.02 20.67 -13.77
N ARG A 500 -2.81 20.57 -13.21
CA ARG A 500 -1.55 20.73 -13.98
C ARG A 500 -1.47 19.74 -15.14
N PHE A 501 -1.95 18.52 -14.96
CA PHE A 501 -2.03 17.58 -16.07
C PHE A 501 -3.03 18.05 -17.12
N HIS A 502 -4.25 18.44 -16.75
CA HIS A 502 -5.27 18.89 -17.70
C HIS A 502 -4.87 20.15 -18.48
N GLU A 503 -4.20 21.10 -17.85
CA GLU A 503 -3.61 22.29 -18.48
C GLU A 503 -2.58 21.95 -19.57
N ASN A 504 -1.88 20.82 -19.43
CA ASN A 504 -0.74 20.46 -20.27
C ASN A 504 -0.98 19.24 -21.19
N LYS A 505 -2.02 18.43 -20.95
CA LYS A 505 -2.28 17.13 -21.61
C LYS A 505 -2.38 17.24 -23.14
N SER A 506 -2.79 18.40 -23.66
CA SER A 506 -2.93 18.65 -25.10
C SER A 506 -1.64 18.43 -25.87
N ILE A 507 -0.47 18.48 -25.22
CA ILE A 507 0.81 18.14 -25.86
C ILE A 507 0.83 16.73 -26.46
N PHE A 508 0.13 15.76 -25.86
CA PHE A 508 0.06 14.40 -26.40
C PHE A 508 -0.87 14.31 -27.62
N VAL A 509 -1.86 15.20 -27.71
CA VAL A 509 -2.71 15.34 -28.90
C VAL A 509 -1.94 16.04 -30.02
N ASP A 510 -1.23 17.12 -29.71
CA ASP A 510 -0.38 17.87 -30.65
C ASP A 510 0.72 16.97 -31.28
N LEU A 511 1.24 16.03 -30.49
CA LEU A 511 2.22 15.03 -30.94
C LEU A 511 1.61 13.86 -31.72
N GLY A 512 0.28 13.78 -31.85
CA GLY A 512 -0.43 12.70 -32.52
C GLY A 512 -0.38 11.36 -31.76
N VAL A 513 -0.08 11.37 -30.45
CA VAL A 513 0.00 10.15 -29.63
C VAL A 513 -1.40 9.59 -29.36
N ARG A 514 -2.41 10.45 -29.27
CA ARG A 514 -3.82 10.07 -29.09
C ARG A 514 -4.74 11.21 -29.54
N GLU A 515 -5.96 10.86 -29.94
CA GLU A 515 -6.99 11.82 -30.36
C GLU A 515 -7.63 12.58 -29.18
N SER A 516 -7.87 11.93 -28.03
CA SER A 516 -8.48 12.57 -26.85
C SER A 516 -8.06 11.91 -25.52
N PHE A 517 -8.41 12.55 -24.40
CA PHE A 517 -8.20 12.05 -23.04
C PHE A 517 -9.50 11.63 -22.34
N ASN A 518 -10.52 11.24 -23.13
CA ASN A 518 -11.83 10.79 -22.63
C ASN A 518 -11.74 9.39 -22.05
N LEU A 519 -11.02 9.30 -20.92
CA LEU A 519 -10.64 8.08 -20.26
C LEU A 519 -11.30 8.06 -18.88
N PRO A 520 -12.29 7.19 -18.65
CA PRO A 520 -13.00 7.10 -17.36
C PRO A 520 -12.08 6.93 -16.16
N LYS A 521 -10.99 6.17 -16.31
CA LYS A 521 -9.99 5.97 -15.24
C LYS A 521 -9.25 7.25 -14.86
N LEU A 522 -8.97 8.11 -15.85
CA LEU A 522 -8.36 9.42 -15.62
C LEU A 522 -9.37 10.37 -14.98
N HIS A 523 -10.60 10.40 -15.48
CA HIS A 523 -11.68 11.20 -14.91
C HIS A 523 -11.97 10.82 -13.45
N ASN A 524 -11.99 9.52 -13.13
CA ASN A 524 -12.26 9.03 -11.77
C ASN A 524 -11.25 9.53 -10.73
N ALA A 525 -10.02 9.90 -11.16
CA ALA A 525 -9.03 10.54 -10.29
C ALA A 525 -9.54 11.87 -9.70
N SER A 526 -10.41 12.60 -10.42
CA SER A 526 -11.01 13.84 -9.94
C SER A 526 -11.91 13.66 -8.72
N HIS A 527 -12.41 12.44 -8.46
CA HIS A 527 -13.26 12.13 -7.31
C HIS A 527 -12.46 11.78 -6.04
N TYR A 528 -11.15 11.55 -6.15
CA TYR A 528 -10.31 11.15 -5.02
C TYR A 528 -10.26 12.19 -3.87
N PRO A 529 -10.21 13.51 -4.14
CA PRO A 529 -10.40 14.54 -3.11
C PRO A 529 -11.70 14.39 -2.32
N MET A 530 -12.81 14.09 -3.01
CA MET A 530 -14.14 13.92 -2.41
C MET A 530 -14.17 12.66 -1.54
N TYR A 531 -13.73 11.51 -2.08
CA TYR A 531 -13.65 10.27 -1.32
C TYR A 531 -12.76 10.39 -0.08
N THR A 532 -11.65 11.13 -0.19
CA THR A 532 -10.75 11.38 0.94
C THR A 532 -11.45 12.12 2.08
N LYS A 533 -12.29 13.13 1.76
CA LYS A 533 -13.07 13.87 2.76
C LYS A 533 -14.20 13.01 3.34
N LEU A 534 -14.82 12.15 2.55
CA LEU A 534 -15.95 11.32 2.97
C LEU A 534 -15.51 10.14 3.85
N PHE A 535 -14.53 9.37 3.41
CA PHE A 535 -14.17 8.06 3.97
C PHE A 535 -12.78 8.01 4.61
N GLY A 536 -12.07 9.14 4.67
CA GLY A 536 -10.64 9.18 5.00
C GLY A 536 -9.78 8.81 3.79
N THR A 537 -8.46 8.72 3.97
CA THR A 537 -7.50 8.49 2.88
C THR A 537 -7.77 7.21 2.09
N LEU A 538 -7.31 7.16 0.84
CA LEU A 538 -7.69 6.10 -0.11
C LEU A 538 -7.10 4.73 0.22
N ASP A 539 -6.04 4.66 1.03
CA ASP A 539 -5.51 3.39 1.55
C ASP A 539 -6.47 2.68 2.53
N ASN A 540 -7.59 3.30 2.90
CA ASN A 540 -8.72 2.63 3.56
C ASN A 540 -9.48 1.67 2.61
N CYS A 541 -9.39 1.86 1.30
CA CYS A 541 -10.30 1.32 0.29
C CYS A 541 -9.56 0.80 -0.97
N HIS A 542 -8.40 0.16 -0.79
CA HIS A 542 -7.52 -0.27 -1.89
C HIS A 542 -7.59 -1.79 -2.15
N ILE A 543 -7.62 -2.19 -3.43
CA ILE A 543 -7.82 -3.59 -3.88
C ILE A 543 -6.62 -4.52 -3.71
N GLU A 544 -5.38 -4.00 -3.63
CA GLU A 544 -4.17 -4.86 -3.54
C GLU A 544 -4.19 -5.78 -2.31
N TYR A 545 -4.84 -5.35 -1.22
CA TYR A 545 -4.96 -6.17 0.00
C TYR A 545 -5.89 -7.36 -0.21
N THR A 546 -7.02 -7.15 -0.89
CA THR A 546 -7.99 -8.20 -1.20
C THR A 546 -7.44 -9.13 -2.29
N GLU A 547 -6.63 -8.61 -3.20
CA GLU A 547 -5.88 -9.43 -4.16
C GLU A 547 -4.88 -10.36 -3.46
N ARG A 548 -4.17 -9.88 -2.42
CA ARG A 548 -3.28 -10.74 -1.61
C ARG A 548 -4.06 -11.85 -0.90
N LEU A 549 -5.30 -11.59 -0.49
CA LEU A 549 -6.19 -12.58 0.12
C LEU A 549 -6.63 -13.66 -0.87
N HIS A 550 -6.63 -13.41 -2.19
CA HIS A 550 -6.92 -14.45 -3.19
C HIS A 550 -5.95 -15.63 -3.09
N ILE A 551 -4.70 -15.40 -2.71
CA ILE A 551 -3.72 -16.48 -2.54
C ILE A 551 -4.20 -17.45 -1.47
N ASP A 552 -4.44 -16.93 -0.25
CA ASP A 552 -4.71 -17.77 0.91
C ASP A 552 -6.14 -18.31 0.91
N LEU A 553 -7.10 -17.49 0.47
CA LEU A 553 -8.53 -17.76 0.61
C LEU A 553 -9.12 -18.44 -0.62
N ALA A 554 -8.65 -18.16 -1.83
CA ALA A 554 -9.18 -18.77 -3.06
C ALA A 554 -8.23 -19.81 -3.68
N LYS A 555 -6.96 -19.44 -3.94
CA LYS A 555 -6.01 -20.29 -4.68
C LYS A 555 -5.52 -21.48 -3.85
N ASP A 556 -5.10 -21.25 -2.61
CA ASP A 556 -4.67 -22.33 -1.72
C ASP A 556 -5.84 -23.23 -1.30
N ALA A 557 -7.02 -22.63 -1.07
CA ALA A 557 -8.23 -23.40 -0.84
C ALA A 557 -8.54 -24.33 -2.04
N TYR A 558 -8.52 -23.81 -3.26
CA TYR A 558 -8.74 -24.61 -4.48
C TYR A 558 -7.70 -25.73 -4.63
N ARG A 559 -6.40 -25.45 -4.39
CA ARG A 559 -5.31 -26.45 -4.43
C ARG A 559 -5.48 -27.56 -3.42
N SER A 560 -6.21 -27.32 -2.34
CA SER A 560 -6.48 -28.33 -1.30
C SER A 560 -7.65 -29.26 -1.62
N THR A 561 -8.36 -29.02 -2.74
CA THR A 561 -9.50 -29.86 -3.17
C THR A 561 -9.06 -31.02 -4.04
N ASN A 562 -9.98 -31.96 -4.27
CA ASN A 562 -9.83 -33.01 -5.30
C ASN A 562 -10.17 -32.51 -6.73
N PHE A 563 -10.40 -31.21 -6.91
CA PHE A 563 -10.77 -30.55 -8.17
C PHE A 563 -12.13 -30.96 -8.78
N LYS A 564 -13.01 -31.61 -8.00
CA LYS A 564 -14.39 -31.96 -8.37
C LYS A 564 -15.37 -31.37 -7.36
N ASP A 565 -16.33 -30.56 -7.80
CA ASP A 565 -17.24 -29.82 -6.90
C ASP A 565 -16.43 -29.10 -5.81
N GLU A 566 -15.59 -28.17 -6.27
CA GLU A 566 -14.51 -27.59 -5.48
C GLU A 566 -15.00 -26.69 -4.34
N PHE A 567 -16.11 -25.94 -4.52
CA PHE A 567 -16.53 -24.91 -3.56
C PHE A 567 -16.89 -25.45 -2.17
N PRO A 568 -17.68 -26.54 -2.01
CA PRO A 568 -17.91 -27.15 -0.70
C PRO A 568 -16.62 -27.56 0.02
N GLN A 569 -15.64 -28.08 -0.72
CA GLN A 569 -14.35 -28.48 -0.16
C GLN A 569 -13.51 -27.25 0.23
N MET A 570 -13.51 -26.20 -0.60
CA MET A 570 -12.83 -24.94 -0.32
C MET A 570 -13.38 -24.28 0.94
N THR A 571 -14.70 -24.17 1.08
CA THR A 571 -15.33 -23.52 2.25
C THR A 571 -15.05 -24.30 3.53
N LEU A 572 -15.16 -25.63 3.49
CA LEU A 572 -14.88 -26.49 4.65
C LEU A 572 -13.40 -26.45 5.07
N TRP A 573 -12.48 -26.43 4.10
CA TRP A 573 -11.05 -26.28 4.37
C TRP A 573 -10.75 -24.94 5.05
N LEU A 574 -11.38 -23.85 4.59
CA LEU A 574 -11.21 -22.52 5.19
C LEU A 574 -11.74 -22.47 6.62
N GLU A 575 -12.93 -23.01 6.88
CA GLU A 575 -13.53 -23.05 8.23
C GLU A 575 -12.62 -23.78 9.23
N ARG A 576 -12.12 -24.97 8.87
CA ARG A 576 -11.20 -25.74 9.72
C ARG A 576 -9.92 -24.98 10.01
N LYS A 577 -9.36 -24.32 8.98
CA LYS A 577 -8.16 -23.51 9.13
C LYS A 577 -8.42 -22.33 10.08
N GLU A 578 -9.53 -21.61 9.91
CA GLU A 578 -9.94 -20.52 10.80
C GLU A 578 -10.11 -20.96 12.25
N LYS A 579 -10.73 -22.13 12.50
CA LYS A 579 -10.85 -22.73 13.83
C LYS A 579 -9.49 -23.00 14.48
N ILE A 580 -8.55 -23.59 13.74
CA ILE A 580 -7.17 -23.82 14.22
C ILE A 580 -6.49 -22.50 14.59
N PHE A 581 -6.64 -21.46 13.78
CA PHE A 581 -6.06 -20.15 14.13
C PHE A 581 -6.71 -19.51 15.36
N ARG A 582 -8.04 -19.61 15.51
CA ARG A 582 -8.75 -19.10 16.69
C ARG A 582 -8.34 -19.85 17.96
N HIS A 583 -8.20 -21.17 17.87
CA HIS A 583 -7.78 -21.99 18.99
C HIS A 583 -6.31 -21.74 19.38
N ALA A 584 -5.43 -21.54 18.39
CA ALA A 584 -4.04 -21.13 18.65
C ALA A 584 -3.95 -19.83 19.45
N LYS A 585 -4.85 -18.88 19.15
CA LYS A 585 -4.96 -17.60 19.87
C LYS A 585 -5.44 -17.81 21.31
N TYR A 586 -6.47 -18.62 21.50
CA TYR A 586 -6.98 -18.99 22.82
C TYR A 586 -5.90 -19.65 23.69
N ILE A 587 -5.18 -20.64 23.14
CA ILE A 587 -4.07 -21.33 23.86
C ILE A 587 -3.02 -20.32 24.30
N GLN A 588 -2.62 -19.39 23.41
CA GLN A 588 -1.63 -18.38 23.76
C GLN A 588 -2.13 -17.46 24.88
N TRP A 589 -3.37 -16.98 24.80
CA TRP A 589 -3.99 -16.17 25.86
C TRP A 589 -4.01 -16.90 27.21
N TRP A 590 -4.36 -18.19 27.23
CA TRP A 590 -4.35 -18.99 28.44
C TRP A 590 -2.93 -19.15 29.01
N LEU A 591 -1.95 -19.46 28.14
CA LEU A 591 -0.54 -19.61 28.53
C LEU A 591 0.09 -18.32 29.04
N ASP A 592 -0.40 -17.16 28.57
CA ASP A 592 0.03 -15.85 29.04
C ASP A 592 -0.62 -15.46 30.40
N GLY A 593 -1.35 -16.38 31.05
CA GLY A 593 -1.97 -16.18 32.35
C GLY A 593 -3.35 -15.52 32.29
N SER A 594 -4.08 -15.68 31.17
CA SER A 594 -5.39 -15.06 30.94
C SER A 594 -5.37 -13.54 31.12
N PRO A 595 -4.45 -12.82 30.45
CA PRO A 595 -4.32 -11.38 30.64
C PRO A 595 -5.61 -10.66 30.23
N PRO A 596 -5.93 -9.51 30.87
CA PRO A 596 -7.04 -8.68 30.42
C PRO A 596 -6.81 -8.21 28.98
N PRO A 597 -7.87 -7.82 28.24
CA PRO A 597 -7.73 -7.26 26.90
C PRO A 597 -6.70 -6.12 26.90
N PRO A 598 -5.75 -6.10 25.95
CA PRO A 598 -4.68 -5.12 25.98
C PRO A 598 -5.22 -3.70 25.89
N THR A 599 -4.71 -2.76 26.66
CA THR A 599 -5.03 -1.34 26.49
C THR A 599 -4.03 -0.75 25.50
N ALA A 600 -4.50 -0.27 24.34
CA ALA A 600 -3.62 0.32 23.34
C ALA A 600 -3.89 1.82 23.21
N GLU A 601 -2.85 2.64 23.32
CA GLU A 601 -2.95 4.03 22.89
C GLU A 601 -3.05 4.08 21.36
N PRO A 602 -4.07 4.77 20.80
CA PRO A 602 -4.14 4.99 19.36
C PRO A 602 -2.92 5.80 18.93
N LEU A 603 -1.97 5.16 18.26
CA LEU A 603 -0.82 5.90 17.76
C LEU A 603 -1.28 6.96 16.76
N PRO A 604 -0.77 8.20 16.89
CA PRO A 604 -1.14 9.26 15.98
C PRO A 604 -0.78 8.83 14.55
N PRO A 605 -1.66 9.11 13.59
CA PRO A 605 -1.31 8.89 12.20
C PRO A 605 -0.09 9.78 11.89
N GLY A 606 1.06 9.18 11.57
CA GLY A 606 2.31 9.87 11.18
C GLY A 606 2.71 9.52 9.74
N ILE A 607 3.23 10.50 8.97
CA ILE A 607 3.85 10.25 7.65
C ILE A 607 5.22 9.60 7.82
N THR A 608 5.88 9.86 8.96
CA THR A 608 7.24 9.45 9.24
C THR A 608 7.28 8.61 10.51
N TYR A 609 7.64 7.34 10.37
CA TYR A 609 8.08 6.57 11.52
C TYR A 609 9.57 6.81 11.74
N GLU A 610 10.01 6.77 12.98
CA GLU A 610 11.42 6.84 13.32
C GLU A 610 12.18 5.72 12.59
N ARG A 611 13.28 6.10 11.94
CA ARG A 611 14.14 5.17 11.21
C ARG A 611 15.37 4.90 12.05
N ARG A 612 15.58 3.64 12.42
CA ARG A 612 16.78 3.20 13.14
C ARG A 612 17.80 2.63 12.17
N LEU A 613 19.08 2.89 12.43
CA LEU A 613 20.17 2.31 11.66
C LEU A 613 20.43 0.87 12.12
N LYS A 614 20.56 -0.06 11.19
CA LYS A 614 20.92 -1.46 11.43
C LYS A 614 22.08 -1.87 10.54
N MET A 615 23.22 -2.18 11.16
CA MET A 615 24.41 -2.65 10.47
C MET A 615 24.39 -4.15 10.22
N THR A 616 25.08 -4.60 9.17
CA THR A 616 25.30 -6.03 8.92
C THR A 616 26.27 -6.64 9.92
N LYS A 617 25.98 -7.84 10.44
CA LYS A 617 26.71 -8.47 11.55
C LYS A 617 28.21 -8.74 11.29
N HIS A 618 28.62 -8.96 10.05
CA HIS A 618 29.99 -9.37 9.72
C HIS A 618 30.68 -8.36 8.78
N PRO A 619 31.57 -7.49 9.30
CA PRO A 619 32.36 -6.56 8.48
C PRO A 619 33.56 -7.25 7.81
N THR A 620 34.08 -6.67 6.73
CA THR A 620 35.39 -7.02 6.14
C THR A 620 36.49 -6.09 6.68
N HIS A 621 37.77 -6.37 6.41
CA HIS A 621 38.88 -5.54 6.89
C HIS A 621 39.66 -4.89 5.73
N LYS A 622 39.83 -3.56 5.75
CA LYS A 622 40.62 -2.79 4.76
C LYS A 622 41.42 -1.65 5.41
N ALA A 623 42.32 -1.02 4.65
CA ALA A 623 43.17 0.10 5.06
C ALA A 623 42.91 1.35 4.19
N PHE A 624 42.84 2.54 4.80
CA PHE A 624 42.87 3.83 4.11
C PHE A 624 43.35 4.90 5.10
N ARG A 625 44.43 5.63 4.77
CA ARG A 625 45.22 6.43 5.72
C ARG A 625 44.90 7.92 5.68
N ASP A 626 44.95 8.53 4.49
CA ASP A 626 45.10 9.98 4.37
C ASP A 626 43.87 10.81 4.79
N ALA A 627 42.63 10.37 4.52
CA ALA A 627 41.47 11.13 5.01
C ALA A 627 41.03 10.69 6.41
N LEU A 628 41.51 9.53 6.91
CA LEU A 628 41.32 9.11 8.30
C LEU A 628 42.18 9.94 9.25
N THR A 629 43.44 10.20 8.92
CA THR A 629 44.32 11.06 9.74
C THR A 629 43.79 12.49 9.82
N ARG A 630 43.35 13.08 8.70
CA ARG A 630 42.71 14.41 8.67
C ARG A 630 41.49 14.49 9.58
N TYR A 631 40.59 13.50 9.50
CA TYR A 631 39.40 13.45 10.33
C TYR A 631 39.75 13.36 11.81
N LEU A 632 40.70 12.50 12.20
CA LEU A 632 41.11 12.34 13.59
C LEU A 632 41.71 13.63 14.17
N VAL A 633 42.54 14.34 13.39
CA VAL A 633 43.09 15.64 13.80
C VAL A 633 41.98 16.69 13.96
N GLN A 634 41.08 16.80 12.98
CA GLN A 634 39.96 17.75 13.03
C GLN A 634 39.00 17.46 14.19
N PHE A 635 38.75 16.19 14.48
CA PHE A 635 37.88 15.77 15.57
C PHE A 635 38.50 16.01 16.94
N ALA A 636 39.81 15.79 17.07
CA ALA A 636 40.56 16.06 18.31
C ALA A 636 40.72 17.57 18.58
N PHE A 637 40.83 18.38 17.52
CA PHE A 637 41.08 19.82 17.62
C PHE A 637 40.17 20.62 16.65
N PRO A 638 38.90 20.86 17.03
CA PRO A 638 37.90 21.46 16.14
C PRO A 638 38.20 22.90 15.69
N THR A 639 39.06 23.61 16.42
CA THR A 639 39.39 25.03 16.20
C THR A 639 40.57 25.25 15.26
N LEU A 640 41.27 24.19 14.82
CA LEU A 640 42.41 24.33 13.92
C LEU A 640 42.00 24.80 12.52
N SER A 641 42.82 25.64 11.92
CA SER A 641 42.68 26.00 10.51
C SER A 641 42.97 24.81 9.60
N ARG A 642 42.49 24.88 8.35
CA ARG A 642 42.69 23.82 7.36
C ARG A 642 44.17 23.54 7.08
N ALA A 643 45.03 24.56 7.08
CA ALA A 643 46.47 24.40 6.85
C ALA A 643 47.14 23.63 8.00
N GLU A 644 46.76 23.92 9.25
CA GLU A 644 47.26 23.23 10.44
C GLU A 644 46.80 21.77 10.49
N ILE A 645 45.55 21.50 10.08
CA ILE A 645 45.03 20.12 9.97
C ILE A 645 45.85 19.32 8.96
N GLU A 646 46.14 19.86 7.77
CA GLU A 646 46.93 19.16 6.75
C GLU A 646 48.34 18.88 7.27
N ALA A 647 49.01 19.88 7.85
CA ALA A 647 50.35 19.72 8.42
C ALA A 647 50.39 18.60 9.48
N ARG A 648 49.50 18.64 10.48
CA ARG A 648 49.42 17.61 11.53
C ARG A 648 48.97 16.24 11.03
N SER A 649 48.13 16.19 9.99
CA SER A 649 47.67 14.92 9.42
C SER A 649 48.78 14.15 8.68
N SER A 650 49.75 14.88 8.09
CA SER A 650 50.88 14.31 7.36
C SER A 650 51.88 13.60 8.26
N THR A 651 51.98 14.01 9.52
CA THR A 651 52.89 13.45 10.52
C THR A 651 52.22 12.43 11.45
N LEU A 652 50.90 12.20 11.35
CA LEU A 652 50.17 11.29 12.23
C LEU A 652 50.38 9.81 11.83
N SER A 653 50.91 9.03 12.76
CA SER A 653 51.04 7.57 12.62
C SER A 653 49.82 6.85 13.21
N LEU A 654 49.20 5.95 12.44
CA LEU A 654 48.06 5.15 12.90
C LEU A 654 48.58 3.83 13.50
N PRO A 655 48.16 3.44 14.72
CA PRO A 655 48.62 2.21 15.38
C PRO A 655 47.95 0.93 14.83
N PHE A 656 47.29 1.01 13.66
CA PHE A 656 46.55 -0.09 13.05
C PHE A 656 46.63 -0.03 11.52
N ASN A 657 46.54 -1.20 10.88
CA ASN A 657 46.56 -1.35 9.42
C ASN A 657 45.24 -1.88 8.84
N ARG A 658 44.27 -2.24 9.69
CA ARG A 658 42.99 -2.83 9.28
C ARG A 658 41.87 -2.31 10.16
N ILE A 659 40.76 -1.91 9.54
CA ILE A 659 39.53 -1.50 10.23
C ILE A 659 38.32 -2.29 9.74
N PRO A 660 37.31 -2.55 10.60
CA PRO A 660 36.04 -3.12 10.18
C PRO A 660 35.33 -2.22 9.17
N VAL A 661 34.98 -2.76 8.00
CA VAL A 661 34.28 -2.11 6.89
C VAL A 661 32.97 -2.84 6.61
N PHE A 662 31.90 -2.08 6.44
CA PHE A 662 30.55 -2.55 6.17
C PHE A 662 30.15 -2.24 4.73
N HIS A 663 29.44 -3.18 4.10
CA HIS A 663 29.05 -3.07 2.69
C HIS A 663 27.59 -2.67 2.47
N ARG A 664 26.83 -2.54 3.55
CA ARG A 664 25.43 -2.18 3.51
C ARG A 664 24.99 -1.56 4.82
N VAL A 665 24.29 -0.44 4.72
CA VAL A 665 23.57 0.22 5.82
C VAL A 665 22.09 -0.02 5.59
N LYS A 666 21.34 -0.49 6.61
CA LYS A 666 19.89 -0.66 6.54
C LYS A 666 19.21 0.36 7.45
N TYR A 667 18.16 0.99 6.96
CA TYR A 667 17.22 1.74 7.78
C TYR A 667 16.01 0.86 8.04
N ILE A 668 15.66 0.71 9.31
CA ILE A 668 14.51 -0.07 9.75
C ILE A 668 13.48 0.83 10.43
N THR A 669 12.21 0.46 10.31
CA THR A 669 11.12 1.08 11.03
C THR A 669 10.38 0.02 11.83
N GLU A 670 9.98 0.41 13.03
CA GLU A 670 9.21 -0.39 13.97
C GLU A 670 7.71 -0.31 13.63
N ASP A 671 7.05 -1.46 13.46
CA ASP A 671 5.61 -1.52 13.27
C ASP A 671 4.90 -1.71 14.62
N PRO A 672 4.13 -0.72 15.10
CA PRO A 672 3.61 -0.75 16.46
C PRO A 672 2.28 -1.53 16.61
N TYR A 673 1.70 -2.05 15.53
CA TYR A 673 0.42 -2.79 15.57
C TYR A 673 0.60 -4.31 15.44
N THR A 674 1.74 -4.85 15.85
CA THR A 674 2.04 -6.29 15.80
C THR A 674 1.67 -6.96 17.12
N ALA A 675 0.97 -8.09 17.03
CA ALA A 675 0.45 -8.83 18.19
C ALA A 675 1.55 -9.43 19.10
N ARG A 676 2.81 -9.51 18.63
CA ARG A 676 3.94 -10.12 19.35
C ARG A 676 4.98 -9.09 19.81
N GLY A 677 4.60 -7.82 19.89
CA GLY A 677 5.54 -6.71 20.02
C GLY A 677 6.16 -6.33 18.67
N PRO A 678 6.91 -5.22 18.63
CA PRO A 678 7.26 -4.56 17.38
C PRO A 678 8.15 -5.40 16.45
N GLU A 679 7.81 -5.50 15.16
CA GLU A 679 8.67 -6.14 14.15
C GLU A 679 9.42 -5.09 13.29
N ASP A 680 10.74 -5.23 13.19
CA ASP A 680 11.60 -4.39 12.35
C ASP A 680 11.38 -4.68 10.85
N SER A 681 10.94 -3.70 10.08
CA SER A 681 10.90 -3.77 8.61
C SER A 681 12.02 -2.92 7.98
N VAL A 682 12.72 -3.45 6.98
CA VAL A 682 13.74 -2.67 6.24
C VAL A 682 13.03 -1.76 5.24
N VAL A 683 13.18 -0.45 5.40
CA VAL A 683 12.50 0.57 4.58
C VAL A 683 13.43 1.31 3.63
N ASP A 684 14.74 1.26 3.87
CA ASP A 684 15.76 1.85 3.00
C ASP A 684 17.12 1.15 3.20
N SER A 685 18.01 1.23 2.22
CA SER A 685 19.41 0.82 2.40
C SER A 685 20.39 1.52 1.48
N ILE A 686 21.62 1.69 1.97
CA ILE A 686 22.76 2.25 1.23
C ILE A 686 23.76 1.12 1.02
N HIS A 687 24.12 0.84 -0.23
CA HIS A 687 25.13 -0.15 -0.61
C HIS A 687 26.49 0.51 -0.82
N VAL A 688 27.53 -0.14 -0.31
CA VAL A 688 28.91 0.33 -0.33
C VAL A 688 29.83 -0.85 -0.66
N GLN A 689 29.66 -1.37 -1.87
CA GLN A 689 30.28 -2.60 -2.35
C GLN A 689 31.34 -2.27 -3.39
N PRO A 690 32.62 -2.59 -3.14
CA PRO A 690 33.65 -2.48 -4.16
C PRO A 690 33.46 -3.57 -5.23
N ARG A 691 34.08 -3.36 -6.40
CA ARG A 691 34.18 -4.36 -7.47
C ARG A 691 34.76 -5.67 -6.92
N LYS A 692 34.22 -6.81 -7.36
CA LYS A 692 34.65 -8.13 -6.91
C LYS A 692 34.74 -9.11 -8.07
N LEU A 693 35.81 -9.90 -8.10
CA LEU A 693 35.91 -11.05 -9.00
C LEU A 693 35.18 -12.25 -8.40
N LEU A 694 34.23 -12.84 -9.13
CA LEU A 694 33.52 -14.03 -8.72
C LEU A 694 34.37 -15.28 -8.98
N ARG A 695 34.05 -16.39 -8.29
CA ARG A 695 34.76 -17.67 -8.43
C ARG A 695 34.74 -18.24 -9.85
N ASN A 696 33.75 -17.84 -10.66
CA ASN A 696 33.60 -18.23 -12.07
C ASN A 696 34.32 -17.28 -13.04
N GLY A 697 35.22 -16.41 -12.55
CA GLY A 697 35.95 -15.44 -13.37
C GLY A 697 35.14 -14.21 -13.80
N LYS A 698 33.81 -14.18 -13.54
CA LYS A 698 32.97 -13.03 -13.88
C LYS A 698 33.21 -11.89 -12.89
N GLU A 699 33.45 -10.68 -13.40
CA GLU A 699 33.57 -9.50 -12.57
C GLU A 699 32.19 -8.94 -12.21
N LEU A 700 32.00 -8.64 -10.92
CA LEU A 700 30.85 -7.92 -10.40
C LEU A 700 31.27 -6.46 -10.17
N ASP A 701 30.57 -5.53 -10.83
CA ASP A 701 30.82 -4.11 -10.70
C ASP A 701 30.63 -3.61 -9.26
N GLY A 702 31.34 -2.53 -8.92
CA GLY A 702 31.15 -1.84 -7.66
C GLY A 702 29.80 -1.12 -7.62
N ARG A 703 29.24 -0.98 -6.42
CA ARG A 703 28.02 -0.23 -6.14
C ARG A 703 28.24 0.69 -4.94
N PHE A 704 28.12 1.99 -5.19
CA PHE A 704 28.29 3.04 -4.18
C PHE A 704 27.09 3.99 -4.25
N ASP A 705 26.11 3.73 -3.38
CA ASP A 705 24.86 4.47 -3.34
C ASP A 705 25.08 5.91 -2.79
N THR A 706 24.19 6.82 -3.18
CA THR A 706 24.16 8.21 -2.69
C THR A 706 23.23 8.38 -1.49
N ALA A 707 23.57 9.33 -0.61
CA ALA A 707 22.88 9.56 0.65
C ALA A 707 22.66 11.07 0.91
N LEU A 708 21.59 11.38 1.65
CA LEU A 708 21.34 12.72 2.20
C LEU A 708 22.04 12.85 3.56
N VAL A 709 22.99 13.76 3.67
CA VAL A 709 23.77 14.00 4.89
C VAL A 709 23.28 15.28 5.57
N ASN A 710 22.94 15.19 6.85
CA ASN A 710 22.57 16.32 7.71
C ASN A 710 23.84 16.93 8.33
N ASP A 711 24.01 18.24 8.22
CA ASP A 711 25.15 18.96 8.80
C ASP A 711 24.96 19.34 10.29
N GLY A 712 23.80 19.00 10.86
CA GLY A 712 23.39 19.35 12.22
C GLY A 712 22.25 20.36 12.27
N THR A 713 21.98 21.06 11.17
CA THR A 713 20.93 22.10 11.08
C THR A 713 19.72 21.67 10.24
N GLY A 714 19.73 20.45 9.71
CA GLY A 714 18.69 19.97 8.81
C GLY A 714 17.36 19.69 9.52
N GLN A 715 16.28 20.26 8.97
CA GLN A 715 14.89 20.07 9.43
C GLN A 715 14.29 18.74 8.93
N LEU A 716 13.05 18.45 9.29
CA LEU A 716 12.37 17.23 8.85
C LEU A 716 11.97 17.25 7.36
N THR A 717 11.64 18.44 6.87
CA THR A 717 11.33 18.73 5.47
C THR A 717 12.24 19.83 4.92
N GLY A 718 12.35 19.87 3.60
CA GLY A 718 13.22 20.80 2.89
C GLY A 718 14.69 20.34 2.82
N VAL A 719 15.50 21.17 2.18
CA VAL A 719 16.91 20.88 1.86
C VAL A 719 17.91 21.69 2.69
N HIS A 720 17.42 22.61 3.53
CA HIS A 720 18.28 23.39 4.41
C HIS A 720 18.99 22.45 5.41
N GLY A 721 20.28 22.69 5.65
CA GLY A 721 21.09 21.83 6.53
C GLY A 721 21.38 20.43 5.96
N TYR A 722 21.11 20.22 4.67
CA TYR A 722 21.35 18.96 3.98
C TYR A 722 22.29 19.10 2.79
N ARG A 723 23.05 18.04 2.52
CA ARG A 723 23.88 17.91 1.33
C ARG A 723 23.93 16.46 0.86
N VAL A 724 23.95 16.24 -0.45
CA VAL A 724 24.06 14.90 -1.03
C VAL A 724 25.53 14.48 -1.13
N ALA A 725 25.80 13.22 -0.78
CA ALA A 725 27.11 12.62 -0.92
C ALA A 725 27.03 11.19 -1.45
N GLN A 726 28.03 10.73 -2.19
CA GLN A 726 28.19 9.33 -2.56
C GLN A 726 28.98 8.61 -1.46
N VAL A 727 28.43 7.51 -0.93
CA VAL A 727 29.05 6.78 0.17
C VAL A 727 30.03 5.75 -0.37
N ARG A 728 31.32 5.92 -0.06
CA ARG A 728 32.41 5.10 -0.63
C ARG A 728 32.91 4.03 0.33
N VAL A 729 32.90 4.31 1.63
CA VAL A 729 33.26 3.33 2.68
C VAL A 729 32.43 3.59 3.93
N VAL A 730 31.94 2.55 4.58
CA VAL A 730 31.36 2.63 5.94
C VAL A 730 32.22 1.77 6.87
N PHE A 731 32.62 2.29 8.02
CA PHE A 731 33.58 1.62 8.90
C PHE A 731 33.38 1.98 10.37
N SER A 732 34.07 1.27 11.26
CA SER A 732 34.10 1.55 12.70
C SER A 732 35.51 1.69 13.24
N LEU A 733 35.67 2.60 14.21
CA LEU A 733 36.89 2.74 15.00
C LEU A 733 36.62 2.23 16.41
N LYS A 734 37.17 1.07 16.75
CA LYS A 734 37.06 0.49 18.10
C LYS A 734 37.94 1.28 19.07
N ALA A 735 37.60 1.30 20.35
CA ALA A 735 38.33 2.04 21.39
C ALA A 735 39.85 1.78 21.39
N HIS A 736 40.28 0.53 21.17
CA HIS A 736 41.70 0.19 21.11
C HIS A 736 42.43 0.79 19.89
N HIS A 737 41.74 1.09 18.78
CA HIS A 737 42.35 1.77 17.63
C HIS A 737 42.74 3.22 17.95
N LEU A 738 42.12 3.83 18.97
CA LEU A 738 42.16 5.26 19.24
C LEU A 738 42.95 5.62 20.50
N LYS A 739 43.48 4.61 21.20
CA LYS A 739 44.31 4.81 22.39
C LYS A 739 45.54 5.64 22.02
N GLY A 740 45.67 6.82 22.61
CA GLY A 740 46.78 7.75 22.36
C GLY A 740 46.59 8.68 21.16
N LEU A 741 45.49 8.58 20.40
CA LEU A 741 45.21 9.46 19.26
C LEU A 741 44.21 10.59 19.57
N LEU A 742 43.36 10.43 20.59
CA LEU A 742 42.35 11.40 21.00
C LEU A 742 42.61 11.87 22.44
N PRO A 743 42.28 13.13 22.79
CA PRO A 743 42.36 13.62 24.17
C PRO A 743 41.51 12.77 25.14
N PRO A 744 41.90 12.65 26.42
CA PRO A 744 41.10 11.97 27.43
C PRO A 744 39.67 12.54 27.51
N GLY A 745 38.65 11.68 27.49
CA GLY A 745 37.23 12.06 27.60
C GLY A 745 36.49 12.25 26.25
N VAL A 746 37.19 12.25 25.12
CA VAL A 746 36.57 12.37 23.79
C VAL A 746 36.14 10.99 23.26
N VAL A 747 34.83 10.78 23.10
CA VAL A 747 34.26 9.54 22.54
C VAL A 747 33.85 9.77 21.07
N PRO A 748 34.46 9.07 20.10
CA PRO A 748 34.08 9.19 18.69
C PRO A 748 32.74 8.46 18.41
N PRO A 749 32.07 8.79 17.29
CA PRO A 749 30.97 7.98 16.78
C PRO A 749 31.38 6.53 16.51
N GLU A 750 30.50 5.59 16.84
CA GLU A 750 30.73 4.14 16.65
C GLU A 750 30.93 3.77 15.17
N HIS A 751 30.15 4.40 14.29
CA HIS A 751 30.17 4.18 12.85
C HIS A 751 30.42 5.48 12.09
N LEU A 752 31.28 5.40 11.08
CA LEU A 752 31.71 6.51 10.23
C LEU A 752 31.53 6.14 8.76
N ALA A 753 31.37 7.16 7.92
CA ALA A 753 31.27 7.02 6.47
C ALA A 753 32.27 7.94 5.77
N TYR A 754 33.10 7.39 4.87
CA TYR A 754 33.87 8.17 3.92
C TYR A 754 33.00 8.46 2.69
N VAL A 755 32.77 9.75 2.42
CA VAL A 755 31.80 10.22 1.43
C VAL A 755 32.44 11.22 0.46
N GLU A 756 32.00 11.17 -0.79
CA GLU A 756 32.35 12.14 -1.84
C GLU A 756 31.18 13.11 -2.06
N TRP A 757 31.43 14.41 -2.07
CA TRP A 757 30.38 15.41 -2.04
C TRP A 757 29.86 15.82 -3.41
N PHE A 758 28.54 16.04 -3.49
CA PHE A 758 27.91 16.85 -4.53
C PHE A 758 27.83 18.32 -4.08
N SER A 759 27.52 19.22 -5.01
CA SER A 759 27.32 20.65 -4.72
C SER A 759 26.22 20.84 -3.66
N PRO A 760 26.26 21.94 -2.87
CA PRO A 760 25.11 22.34 -2.08
C PRO A 760 23.85 22.48 -2.93
N PHE A 761 22.68 22.34 -2.31
CA PHE A 761 21.41 22.64 -2.97
C PHE A 761 21.34 24.12 -3.33
N THR A 762 20.80 24.42 -4.51
CA THR A 762 20.42 25.79 -4.86
C THR A 762 19.26 26.26 -3.97
N PRO A 763 19.05 27.58 -3.81
CA PRO A 763 17.91 28.08 -3.04
C PRO A 763 16.55 27.62 -3.59
N ARG A 764 16.44 27.52 -4.93
CA ARG A 764 15.22 27.10 -5.63
C ARG A 764 15.50 25.90 -6.54
N PRO A 765 14.55 24.94 -6.68
CA PRO A 765 14.64 23.88 -7.67
C PRO A 765 14.42 24.41 -9.10
N GLU A 766 14.66 23.56 -10.10
CA GLU A 766 14.39 23.90 -11.50
C GLU A 766 12.88 24.07 -11.76
N PRO A 767 12.45 25.08 -12.54
CA PRO A 767 11.07 25.57 -12.54
C PRO A 767 10.02 24.60 -13.12
N HIS A 768 10.38 23.77 -14.11
CA HIS A 768 9.39 22.93 -14.82
C HIS A 768 9.18 21.56 -14.19
N HIS A 769 10.25 20.93 -13.68
CA HIS A 769 10.18 19.58 -13.10
C HIS A 769 10.37 19.58 -11.57
N LEU A 770 10.70 20.73 -10.97
CA LEU A 770 10.78 20.97 -9.52
C LEU A 770 11.78 20.04 -8.81
N MET A 771 12.83 19.62 -9.50
CA MET A 771 13.93 18.84 -8.91
C MET A 771 15.19 19.70 -8.78
N TYR A 772 15.99 19.38 -7.79
CA TYR A 772 17.26 20.06 -7.54
C TYR A 772 18.36 19.56 -8.44
N LYS A 773 19.08 20.51 -9.04
CA LYS A 773 20.25 20.22 -9.85
C LYS A 773 21.50 20.17 -8.97
N LEU A 774 22.28 19.11 -9.14
CA LEU A 774 23.54 18.89 -8.43
C LEU A 774 24.69 18.68 -9.41
N LYS A 775 25.90 19.08 -9.00
CA LYS A 775 27.16 18.75 -9.68
C LYS A 775 28.12 18.07 -8.72
N ARG A 776 29.07 17.28 -9.22
CA ARG A 776 30.16 16.77 -8.37
C ARG A 776 31.01 17.92 -7.85
N SER A 777 31.35 17.89 -6.56
CA SER A 777 32.25 18.88 -5.96
C SER A 777 33.70 18.50 -6.24
N MET A 778 34.42 19.38 -6.92
CA MET A 778 35.81 19.19 -7.34
C MET A 778 36.69 20.31 -6.78
N LYS A 779 37.92 19.96 -6.39
CA LYS A 779 38.98 20.91 -6.05
C LYS A 779 40.30 20.36 -6.61
N ASP A 780 41.03 21.16 -7.37
CA ASP A 780 42.33 20.79 -7.97
C ASP A 780 42.28 19.47 -8.76
N GLY A 781 41.20 19.27 -9.53
CA GLY A 781 40.97 18.03 -10.31
C GLY A 781 40.59 16.80 -9.48
N LYS A 782 40.54 16.90 -8.15
CA LYS A 782 40.17 15.81 -7.24
C LYS A 782 38.76 16.01 -6.68
N ARG A 783 38.05 14.90 -6.43
CA ARG A 783 36.74 14.92 -5.77
C ARG A 783 36.89 15.36 -4.32
N ILE A 784 36.03 16.26 -3.87
CA ILE A 784 36.00 16.66 -2.47
C ILE A 784 35.38 15.52 -1.66
N ALA A 785 36.14 14.97 -0.73
CA ALA A 785 35.70 13.87 0.12
C ALA A 785 36.01 14.15 1.59
N THR A 786 35.15 13.66 2.49
CA THR A 786 35.34 13.78 3.95
C THR A 786 34.84 12.53 4.65
N ILE A 787 35.15 12.41 5.94
CA ILE A 787 34.56 11.41 6.83
C ILE A 787 33.46 12.09 7.65
N VAL A 788 32.30 11.46 7.73
CA VAL A 788 31.16 11.94 8.52
C VAL A 788 30.65 10.85 9.48
N PRO A 789 30.06 11.21 10.62
CA PRO A 789 29.34 10.26 11.46
C PRO A 789 28.24 9.58 10.66
N LEU A 790 28.09 8.26 10.80
CA LEU A 790 27.04 7.53 10.09
C LEU A 790 25.63 8.01 10.50
N ALA A 791 25.48 8.48 11.74
CA ALA A 791 24.25 9.08 12.25
C ALA A 791 23.78 10.31 11.45
N ASN A 792 24.70 10.99 10.75
CA ASN A 792 24.37 12.15 9.91
C ASN A 792 23.75 11.73 8.57
N LEU A 793 23.91 10.47 8.14
CA LEU A 793 23.26 9.95 6.94
C LEU A 793 21.80 9.64 7.26
N ARG A 794 20.89 10.45 6.73
CA ARG A 794 19.45 10.30 7.01
C ARG A 794 18.79 9.20 6.19
N ARG A 795 19.20 9.04 4.93
CA ARG A 795 18.59 8.12 3.96
C ARG A 795 19.42 8.00 2.69
N SER A 796 19.11 6.98 1.88
CA SER A 796 19.55 6.94 0.48
C SER A 796 18.80 7.99 -0.35
N VAL A 797 19.46 8.47 -1.42
CA VAL A 797 18.92 9.40 -2.40
C VAL A 797 19.20 8.82 -3.77
N HIS A 798 18.23 8.85 -4.70
CA HIS A 798 18.47 8.50 -6.09
C HIS A 798 18.77 9.77 -6.91
N LEU A 799 19.78 9.69 -7.79
CA LEU A 799 20.17 10.78 -8.67
C LEU A 799 19.82 10.41 -10.13
N LEU A 800 19.10 11.29 -10.80
CA LEU A 800 18.77 11.17 -12.22
C LEU A 800 19.87 11.85 -13.03
N PRO A 801 20.58 11.15 -13.93
CA PRO A 801 21.57 11.78 -14.80
C PRO A 801 20.89 12.80 -15.72
N LYS A 802 21.54 13.95 -15.95
CA LYS A 802 21.14 14.83 -17.05
C LYS A 802 21.73 14.25 -18.34
N PHE A 803 20.90 13.59 -19.15
CA PHE A 803 21.33 12.84 -20.34
C PHE A 803 21.66 13.76 -21.54
N GLY A 804 21.05 14.93 -21.59
CA GLY A 804 21.00 15.74 -22.82
C GLY A 804 20.01 15.16 -23.84
N PRO A 805 20.11 15.56 -25.12
CA PRO A 805 19.21 15.08 -26.16
C PRO A 805 19.29 13.57 -26.43
N VAL A 806 20.49 12.99 -26.25
CA VAL A 806 20.76 11.55 -26.47
C VAL A 806 21.63 11.04 -25.33
N ALA A 807 21.23 9.93 -24.71
CA ALA A 807 21.96 9.32 -23.62
C ALA A 807 23.36 8.84 -24.07
N PRO A 808 24.44 9.25 -23.38
CA PRO A 808 25.80 8.84 -23.78
C PRO A 808 25.98 7.32 -23.79
N PRO A 809 26.49 6.73 -24.88
CA PRO A 809 26.47 5.28 -25.07
C PRO A 809 27.33 4.51 -24.07
N HIS A 810 28.44 5.12 -23.63
CA HIS A 810 29.40 4.56 -22.67
C HIS A 810 28.93 4.62 -21.21
N TRP A 811 27.84 5.33 -20.91
CA TRP A 811 27.25 5.31 -19.58
C TRP A 811 26.56 3.97 -19.34
N THR A 812 26.71 3.45 -18.13
CA THR A 812 26.10 2.24 -17.59
C THR A 812 25.56 2.54 -16.20
N SER A 813 24.69 1.68 -15.67
CA SER A 813 24.22 1.82 -14.30
C SER A 813 25.35 1.81 -13.25
N SER A 814 26.51 1.22 -13.56
CA SER A 814 27.65 1.11 -12.65
C SER A 814 28.62 2.30 -12.72
N ASN A 815 28.74 2.98 -13.86
CA ASN A 815 29.67 4.11 -14.02
C ASN A 815 28.99 5.49 -14.08
N VAL A 816 27.66 5.56 -14.29
CA VAL A 816 27.00 6.85 -14.58
C VAL A 816 27.15 7.86 -13.46
N LEU A 817 27.21 7.42 -12.20
CA LEU A 817 27.49 8.33 -11.08
C LEU A 817 28.88 8.95 -11.23
N ASP A 818 29.86 8.20 -11.71
CA ASP A 818 31.25 8.64 -11.84
C ASP A 818 31.50 9.51 -13.08
N GLU A 819 30.85 9.18 -14.20
CA GLU A 819 31.03 9.83 -15.52
C GLU A 819 30.13 11.06 -15.73
N CYS A 820 28.90 11.04 -15.20
CA CYS A 820 27.98 12.15 -15.37
C CYS A 820 28.37 13.33 -14.45
N SER A 821 28.38 14.53 -15.02
CA SER A 821 28.79 15.75 -14.30
C SER A 821 27.63 16.43 -13.56
N THR A 822 26.39 16.20 -14.00
CA THR A 822 25.20 16.93 -13.58
C THR A 822 24.03 15.98 -13.36
N PHE A 823 23.38 16.09 -12.21
CA PHE A 823 22.27 15.23 -11.83
C PHE A 823 21.07 16.05 -11.36
N PHE A 824 19.89 15.45 -11.43
CA PHE A 824 18.69 15.91 -10.73
C PHE A 824 18.40 14.99 -9.54
N VAL A 825 18.05 15.57 -8.39
CA VAL A 825 17.68 14.78 -7.22
C VAL A 825 16.28 14.23 -7.40
N ASN A 826 16.16 12.90 -7.41
CA ASN A 826 14.88 12.24 -7.63
C ASN A 826 13.99 12.33 -6.38
N CYS A 827 12.93 13.12 -6.45
CA CYS A 827 11.91 13.19 -5.40
C CYS A 827 10.84 12.09 -5.52
N PHE A 828 10.85 11.27 -6.57
CA PHE A 828 9.84 10.23 -6.81
C PHE A 828 10.29 8.82 -6.41
N SER A 829 11.48 8.64 -5.81
CA SER A 829 11.96 7.29 -5.49
C SER A 829 11.10 6.58 -4.44
N ASP A 830 10.52 7.34 -3.50
CA ASP A 830 9.56 6.86 -2.50
C ASP A 830 8.80 8.03 -1.86
N ARG A 831 7.66 7.74 -1.23
CA ARG A 831 6.78 8.73 -0.60
C ARG A 831 7.49 9.62 0.42
N HIS A 832 8.46 9.11 1.16
CA HIS A 832 9.14 9.94 2.15
C HIS A 832 10.11 10.92 1.50
N ILE A 833 10.83 10.55 0.43
CA ILE A 833 11.74 11.50 -0.22
C ILE A 833 10.95 12.58 -0.94
N TYR A 834 9.76 12.21 -1.43
CA TYR A 834 8.80 13.13 -2.01
C TYR A 834 8.43 14.19 -0.98
N ALA A 835 7.95 13.79 0.20
CA ALA A 835 7.64 14.72 1.30
C ALA A 835 8.86 15.50 1.83
N THR A 836 10.06 14.92 1.84
CA THR A 836 11.25 15.62 2.34
C THR A 836 11.75 16.69 1.36
N LEU A 837 11.82 16.38 0.06
CA LEU A 837 12.51 17.24 -0.92
C LEU A 837 11.58 18.16 -1.69
N PHE A 838 10.35 17.72 -1.92
CA PHE A 838 9.34 18.46 -2.67
C PHE A 838 8.47 19.24 -1.69
#